data_AF-A0A968L557-F1
#
_entry.id   AF-A0A968L557-F1
#
_cell.length_a   1.000
_cell.length_b   1.000
_cell.length_c   1.000
_cell.angle_alpha   90.00
_cell.angle_beta   90.00
_cell.angle_gamma   90.00
#
_symmetry.space_group_name_H-M   'P 1'
#
loop_
_entity.id
_entity.type
_entity.pdbx_description
1 polymer ?
#
loop_
_entity_poly.entity_id
_entity_poly.type
_entity_poly.pdbx_seq_one_letter_code
_entity_poly.pdbx_strand_id
1 'polypeptide(L)'
;MRAGRGTGYGAERVTGPRPAEGNIRGGIGTDRLGRPDPHSSVARVEPAPAPQPRGGSTAGMSDWERWLEFCARIDGFPRHLSIHSGGMLVTRAPLIDIAPLERATMKDRVVVQFDKRDVEELKLIKLDLLGLGMLAAIDETVQLIEHDCGTCVVLDSIPEQVPEVFDMLRAADTVGVFQVESRAQMQTLPKSRPGSLDDLVVEVAIIRPGPIQGNAVHPYLRRKQGLEPVTYLHPSLEPVLRDSMGVILYQEQVMRIAIEVAGFSPAESDGFRRAMGTWRSTREMEKLHQRFHDGCLRQPGMTEEIAEELFRQVAAFASFGFAKSHAAAFARTAYESAFLKLFYPAQFLVGLINAQPMGFYPVEVLVNDAKRHGVAVLPVDLNASGYRTTTEWVGRPGWALAGAAGDDGSLDDETAHPGEPLPEGSGIEARPRPVRSAACVMPGAAARDRWAAESAVGWGVRLGLGLVKGIGEQHEELLDRERERGPYRSLADVVERTGLPEETIERLIRVGALDSLGRPRRELLWQLREVAGSARGRVDGKALRTAARAGGRRSKAAGRPLDLRLPATDAPDLPPISEPERLGDAYAVVGLDARRQAVSLFRDALERLGAVPNAALAERRPGPVRIGGLVVTRQHPMTARGTVFLALEDETGMVNVTLWPDTWARLRGVVRRHALLLVDGDLQRDASVVNIVAREVVPLTTAAESVDGPESPSGVRQLGYAGMRRLG
;
A
#
# COMPACT_ATOMS: atom_id res chain seq x y z
N MET A 1 -10.00 36.44 73.09
CA MET A 1 -10.52 35.98 74.39
C MET A 1 -10.26 34.48 74.53
N ARG A 2 -9.87 34.01 75.73
CA ARG A 2 -9.77 32.61 76.25
C ARG A 2 -9.44 31.48 75.25
N ALA A 3 -8.27 30.83 75.29
CA ALA A 3 -7.63 29.99 76.34
C ALA A 3 -8.05 28.50 76.30
N GLY A 4 -7.07 27.59 76.29
CA GLY A 4 -7.27 26.15 76.06
C GLY A 4 -7.25 25.25 77.31
N ARG A 5 -7.18 23.93 77.06
CA ARG A 5 -6.90 22.74 77.91
C ARG A 5 -7.09 21.51 77.00
N GLY A 6 -6.32 20.41 76.95
CA GLY A 6 -5.39 19.77 77.90
C GLY A 6 -6.16 18.93 78.94
N THR A 7 -5.97 17.61 79.17
CA THR A 7 -5.02 16.56 78.70
C THR A 7 -5.81 15.21 78.52
N GLY A 8 -5.30 13.97 78.35
CA GLY A 8 -3.95 13.40 78.44
C GLY A 8 -3.87 11.86 78.21
N TYR A 9 -2.86 11.23 78.83
CA TYR A 9 -2.50 9.79 78.95
C TYR A 9 -3.63 8.91 79.56
N GLY A 10 -3.70 7.57 79.44
CA GLY A 10 -2.79 6.52 78.95
C GLY A 10 -2.67 5.33 79.94
N ALA A 11 -3.20 4.14 79.60
CA ALA A 11 -3.03 2.82 80.28
C ALA A 11 -3.65 1.73 79.36
N GLU A 12 -3.01 0.64 78.93
CA GLU A 12 -2.32 -0.51 79.58
C GLU A 12 -3.22 -1.73 79.96
N ARG A 13 -3.11 -2.78 79.11
CA ARG A 13 -2.99 -4.24 79.38
C ARG A 13 -3.91 -4.99 80.38
N VAL A 14 -4.62 -6.01 79.85
CA VAL A 14 -4.79 -7.38 80.43
C VAL A 14 -5.07 -8.37 79.25
N THR A 15 -4.10 -9.10 78.64
CA THR A 15 -3.69 -10.51 78.90
C THR A 15 -4.84 -11.50 79.20
N GLY A 16 -5.38 -12.28 78.25
CA GLY A 16 -4.85 -13.59 77.75
C GLY A 16 -5.82 -14.75 78.12
N PRO A 17 -5.70 -16.01 77.61
CA PRO A 17 -4.64 -16.58 76.76
C PRO A 17 -5.10 -17.24 75.42
N ARG A 18 -4.09 -17.70 74.67
CA ARG A 18 -4.08 -18.59 73.46
C ARG A 18 -4.23 -20.09 73.86
N PRO A 19 -4.18 -21.13 72.98
CA PRO A 19 -3.73 -21.19 71.57
C PRO A 19 -4.66 -21.99 70.59
N ALA A 20 -4.39 -22.03 69.29
CA ALA A 20 -3.53 -23.07 68.68
C ALA A 20 -2.69 -22.57 67.48
N GLU A 21 -1.58 -23.27 67.24
CA GLU A 21 -0.60 -23.06 66.17
C GLU A 21 -1.03 -23.82 64.88
N GLY A 22 -0.43 -23.63 63.70
CA GLY A 22 0.81 -22.93 63.41
C GLY A 22 0.98 -22.52 61.93
N ASN A 23 2.19 -22.09 61.59
CA ASN A 23 2.50 -21.22 60.45
C ASN A 23 3.53 -21.88 59.52
N ILE A 24 3.27 -21.95 58.22
CA ILE A 24 4.31 -22.15 57.20
C ILE A 24 4.17 -21.06 56.13
N ARG A 25 5.20 -20.20 56.07
CA ARG A 25 5.41 -19.24 54.98
C ARG A 25 5.98 -19.98 53.77
N GLY A 26 5.33 -19.85 52.61
CA GLY A 26 5.96 -20.07 51.30
C GLY A 26 6.06 -18.72 50.57
N GLY A 27 7.26 -18.14 50.51
CA GLY A 27 7.46 -16.86 49.83
C GLY A 27 7.63 -17.03 48.33
N ILE A 28 6.89 -16.27 47.53
CA ILE A 28 7.17 -16.14 46.09
C ILE A 28 8.19 -15.01 45.94
N GLY A 29 9.44 -15.38 45.68
CA GLY A 29 10.50 -14.42 45.39
C GLY A 29 10.26 -13.72 44.06
N THR A 30 10.16 -12.39 44.09
CA THR A 30 10.10 -11.56 42.88
C THR A 30 11.51 -11.19 42.44
N ASP A 31 11.97 -11.77 41.33
CA ASP A 31 13.19 -11.28 40.68
C ASP A 31 12.91 -9.94 39.96
N ARG A 32 13.92 -9.07 39.88
CA ARG A 32 13.78 -7.61 39.63
C ARG A 32 13.38 -7.21 38.21
N LEU A 33 13.08 -8.16 37.34
CA LEU A 33 12.58 -7.94 35.97
C LEU A 33 11.42 -8.92 35.71
N GLY A 34 10.19 -8.51 36.06
CA GLY A 34 8.99 -9.35 36.00
C GLY A 34 8.73 -9.95 34.62
N ARG A 35 9.16 -11.19 34.41
CA ARG A 35 8.87 -12.04 33.25
C ARG A 35 8.35 -13.40 33.77
N PRO A 36 7.22 -13.91 33.26
CA PRO A 36 6.78 -15.27 33.56
C PRO A 36 7.74 -16.33 32.99
N ASP A 37 7.80 -17.46 33.68
CA ASP A 37 8.63 -18.64 33.34
C ASP A 37 8.14 -19.32 32.03
N PRO A 38 9.01 -19.71 31.08
CA PRO A 38 8.58 -20.30 29.80
C PRO A 38 7.94 -21.69 29.88
N HIS A 39 7.98 -22.36 31.04
CA HIS A 39 7.51 -23.74 31.22
C HIS A 39 6.39 -23.87 32.25
N SER A 40 5.23 -23.28 31.95
CA SER A 40 3.97 -23.57 32.65
C SER A 40 2.94 -24.13 31.68
N SER A 41 2.44 -25.33 31.97
CA SER A 41 1.43 -26.03 31.20
C SER A 41 0.11 -25.25 31.12
N VAL A 42 -0.62 -25.45 30.03
CA VAL A 42 -1.90 -24.79 29.70
C VAL A 42 -2.82 -24.72 30.93
N ALA A 43 -2.86 -23.55 31.57
CA ALA A 43 -3.79 -23.29 32.66
C ALA A 43 -5.21 -23.31 32.11
N ARG A 44 -6.03 -24.25 32.58
CA ARG A 44 -7.48 -24.24 32.34
C ARG A 44 -8.06 -22.94 32.90
N VAL A 45 -8.29 -21.96 32.04
CA VAL A 45 -9.08 -20.77 32.39
C VAL A 45 -10.53 -21.23 32.43
N GLU A 46 -11.05 -21.46 33.64
CA GLU A 46 -12.48 -21.68 33.83
C GLU A 46 -13.27 -20.48 33.28
N PRO A 47 -14.44 -20.70 32.66
CA PRO A 47 -15.16 -19.63 31.97
C PRO A 47 -15.59 -18.55 32.96
N ALA A 48 -15.12 -17.32 32.74
CA ALA A 48 -15.59 -16.18 33.49
C ALA A 48 -17.13 -16.08 33.36
N PRO A 49 -17.88 -15.98 34.48
CA PRO A 49 -19.33 -15.84 34.43
C PRO A 49 -19.70 -14.52 33.72
N ALA A 50 -20.91 -14.48 33.14
CA ALA A 50 -21.42 -13.27 32.50
C ALA A 50 -21.32 -12.06 33.45
N PRO A 51 -20.90 -10.88 32.96
CA PRO A 51 -20.64 -9.73 33.82
C PRO A 51 -21.95 -9.28 34.49
N GLN A 52 -22.07 -9.58 35.79
CA GLN A 52 -23.12 -9.00 36.61
C GLN A 52 -22.93 -7.48 36.65
N PRO A 53 -24.00 -6.67 36.58
CA PRO A 53 -23.92 -5.22 36.77
C PRO A 53 -23.55 -4.92 38.23
N ARG A 54 -22.25 -4.89 38.51
CA ARG A 54 -21.72 -4.62 39.85
C ARG A 54 -21.72 -3.13 40.11
N GLY A 55 -22.43 -2.71 41.16
CA GLY A 55 -22.31 -1.38 41.76
C GLY A 55 -20.93 -1.21 42.44
N GLY A 56 -19.87 -1.17 41.65
CA GLY A 56 -18.49 -1.02 42.12
C GLY A 56 -18.12 0.45 42.29
N SER A 57 -18.08 0.92 43.53
CA SER A 57 -17.46 2.20 43.89
C SER A 57 -15.96 2.15 43.54
N THR A 58 -15.47 3.19 42.87
CA THR A 58 -14.06 3.32 42.50
C THR A 58 -13.21 3.99 43.60
N ALA A 59 -13.75 4.12 44.82
CA ALA A 59 -13.05 4.70 45.95
C ALA A 59 -11.89 3.79 46.40
N GLY A 60 -10.69 4.38 46.54
CA GLY A 60 -9.47 3.66 46.94
C GLY A 60 -8.64 3.07 45.80
N MET A 61 -9.16 3.04 44.56
CA MET A 61 -8.40 2.62 43.38
C MET A 61 -7.43 3.71 42.91
N SER A 62 -6.25 3.32 42.39
CA SER A 62 -5.34 4.20 41.66
C SER A 62 -5.95 4.69 40.34
N ASP A 63 -5.41 5.75 39.75
CA ASP A 63 -5.91 6.28 38.47
C ASP A 63 -5.82 5.26 37.33
N TRP A 64 -4.81 4.38 37.35
CA TRP A 64 -4.63 3.32 36.35
C TRP A 64 -5.66 2.19 36.51
N GLU A 65 -5.94 1.77 37.74
CA GLU A 65 -7.00 0.78 38.02
C GLU A 65 -8.37 1.34 37.66
N ARG A 66 -8.65 2.61 37.97
CA ARG A 66 -9.89 3.29 37.54
C ARG A 66 -10.00 3.37 36.02
N TRP A 67 -8.90 3.67 35.32
CA TRP A 67 -8.87 3.68 33.86
C TRP A 67 -9.17 2.31 33.27
N LEU A 68 -8.53 1.25 33.77
CA LEU A 68 -8.79 -0.14 33.33
C LEU A 68 -10.23 -0.58 33.61
N GLU A 69 -10.76 -0.27 34.79
CA GLU A 69 -12.15 -0.56 35.18
C GLU A 69 -13.15 0.19 34.26
N PHE A 70 -12.90 1.46 33.94
CA PHE A 70 -13.73 2.20 32.98
C PHE A 70 -13.61 1.64 31.56
N CYS A 71 -12.40 1.28 31.10
CA CYS A 71 -12.19 0.62 29.82
C CYS A 71 -12.96 -0.71 29.72
N ALA A 72 -12.95 -1.53 30.78
CA ALA A 72 -13.70 -2.78 30.82
C ALA A 72 -15.23 -2.56 30.84
N ARG A 73 -15.72 -1.49 31.50
CA ARG A 73 -17.14 -1.13 31.53
C ARG A 73 -17.69 -0.59 30.20
N ILE A 74 -16.83 0.00 29.36
CA ILE A 74 -17.21 0.49 28.02
C ILE A 74 -16.80 -0.47 26.89
N ASP A 75 -16.20 -1.63 27.22
CA ASP A 75 -15.87 -2.63 26.21
C ASP A 75 -17.15 -3.16 25.55
N GLY A 76 -17.09 -3.35 24.23
CA GLY A 76 -18.25 -3.69 23.40
C GLY A 76 -19.25 -2.56 23.11
N PHE A 77 -19.10 -1.34 23.65
CA PHE A 77 -19.98 -0.22 23.26
C PHE A 77 -19.66 0.29 21.83
N PRO A 78 -20.68 0.57 20.99
CA PRO A 78 -20.48 1.08 19.64
C PRO A 78 -19.89 2.50 19.68
N ARG A 79 -18.86 2.74 18.86
CA ARG A 79 -18.07 3.99 18.88
C ARG A 79 -18.71 5.12 18.07
N HIS A 80 -19.31 4.77 16.93
CA HIS A 80 -20.12 5.62 16.06
C HIS A 80 -20.94 4.71 15.13
N LEU A 81 -22.06 5.22 14.62
CA LEU A 81 -22.77 4.56 13.52
C LEU A 81 -22.00 4.81 12.22
N SER A 82 -21.78 3.76 11.44
CA SER A 82 -21.04 3.82 10.18
C SER A 82 -21.72 2.95 9.13
N ILE A 83 -21.61 3.35 7.87
CA ILE A 83 -22.30 2.71 6.74
C ILE A 83 -21.43 1.58 6.20
N HIS A 84 -22.01 0.39 6.00
CA HIS A 84 -21.32 -0.72 5.34
C HIS A 84 -20.99 -0.35 3.89
N SER A 85 -19.70 -0.26 3.56
CA SER A 85 -19.18 0.38 2.33
C SER A 85 -19.78 -0.12 1.01
N GLY A 86 -20.18 -1.40 0.95
CA GLY A 86 -20.85 -2.00 -0.22
C GLY A 86 -22.22 -2.63 0.03
N GLY A 87 -22.78 -2.51 1.23
CA GLY A 87 -23.92 -3.33 1.65
C GLY A 87 -25.25 -2.82 1.10
N MET A 88 -25.84 -3.54 0.15
CA MET A 88 -27.15 -3.22 -0.46
C MET A 88 -28.19 -4.27 -0.08
N LEU A 89 -29.43 -3.84 0.17
CA LEU A 89 -30.55 -4.71 0.49
C LEU A 89 -31.60 -4.69 -0.62
N VAL A 90 -32.09 -5.87 -0.99
CA VAL A 90 -33.16 -6.04 -1.98
C VAL A 90 -34.34 -6.71 -1.30
N THR A 91 -35.48 -6.02 -1.27
CA THR A 91 -36.71 -6.50 -0.63
C THR A 91 -37.88 -6.47 -1.62
N ARG A 92 -38.83 -7.41 -1.46
CA ARG A 92 -40.05 -7.45 -2.29
C ARG A 92 -41.04 -6.34 -1.92
N ALA A 93 -41.21 -6.09 -0.62
CA ALA A 93 -42.01 -4.99 -0.09
C ALA A 93 -41.13 -3.74 0.12
N PRO A 94 -41.72 -2.53 0.20
CA PRO A 94 -41.00 -1.31 0.53
C PRO A 94 -40.16 -1.48 1.80
N LEU A 95 -38.91 -1.01 1.76
CA LEU A 95 -37.95 -1.15 2.87
C LEU A 95 -38.46 -0.56 4.19
N ILE A 96 -39.24 0.52 4.12
CA ILE A 96 -39.85 1.21 5.28
C ILE A 96 -40.89 0.35 6.03
N ASP A 97 -41.50 -0.64 5.36
CA ASP A 97 -42.48 -1.55 5.97
C ASP A 97 -41.78 -2.72 6.71
N ILE A 98 -40.47 -2.86 6.52
CA ILE A 98 -39.64 -3.97 7.03
C ILE A 98 -38.64 -3.48 8.09
N ALA A 99 -38.03 -2.32 7.86
CA ALA A 99 -36.91 -1.81 8.65
C ALA A 99 -36.93 -0.28 8.79
N PRO A 100 -36.51 0.26 9.95
CA PRO A 100 -36.32 1.69 10.12
C PRO A 100 -35.18 2.21 9.23
N LEU A 101 -35.42 3.36 8.61
CA LEU A 101 -34.54 3.99 7.62
C LEU A 101 -34.01 5.33 8.11
N GLU A 102 -32.75 5.63 7.78
CA GLU A 102 -32.14 6.93 8.00
C GLU A 102 -31.43 7.46 6.75
N ARG A 103 -31.22 8.78 6.69
CA ARG A 103 -30.46 9.41 5.60
C ARG A 103 -28.97 9.20 5.83
N ALA A 104 -28.27 8.74 4.82
CA ALA A 104 -26.82 8.60 4.84
C ALA A 104 -26.12 9.97 4.88
N THR A 105 -24.84 9.98 5.28
CA THR A 105 -23.94 11.13 5.11
C THR A 105 -23.72 11.49 3.64
N MET A 106 -23.76 10.48 2.75
CA MET A 106 -23.75 10.69 1.31
C MET A 106 -25.10 11.21 0.83
N LYS A 107 -25.07 12.29 0.04
CA LYS A 107 -26.26 12.89 -0.58
C LYS A 107 -27.06 11.83 -1.34
N ASP A 108 -28.38 11.93 -1.27
CA ASP A 108 -29.35 11.11 -2.01
C ASP A 108 -29.25 9.59 -1.74
N ARG A 109 -28.61 9.18 -0.62
CA ARG A 109 -28.60 7.78 -0.13
C ARG A 109 -29.37 7.61 1.19
N VAL A 110 -29.93 6.42 1.37
CA VAL A 110 -30.68 5.97 2.54
C VAL A 110 -30.06 4.66 3.04
N VAL A 111 -30.00 4.46 4.35
CA VAL A 111 -29.49 3.24 4.98
C VAL A 111 -30.49 2.70 6.00
N VAL A 112 -30.42 1.39 6.24
CA VAL A 112 -31.17 0.69 7.27
C VAL A 112 -30.40 0.74 8.59
N GLN A 113 -31.09 0.92 9.72
CA GLN A 113 -30.44 1.00 11.05
C GLN A 113 -30.03 -0.36 11.65
N PHE A 114 -30.52 -1.46 11.07
CA PHE A 114 -30.16 -2.83 11.44
C PHE A 114 -28.71 -3.17 11.04
N ASP A 115 -28.05 -3.97 11.87
CA ASP A 115 -26.70 -4.44 11.56
C ASP A 115 -26.70 -5.63 10.57
N LYS A 116 -25.51 -6.13 10.21
CA LYS A 116 -25.38 -7.27 9.28
C LYS A 116 -26.10 -8.54 9.78
N ARG A 117 -26.09 -8.79 11.08
CA ARG A 117 -26.67 -10.00 11.70
C ARG A 117 -28.18 -9.89 11.77
N ASP A 118 -28.70 -8.72 12.16
CA ASP A 118 -30.14 -8.44 12.15
C ASP A 118 -30.73 -8.68 10.75
N VAL A 119 -30.06 -8.17 9.71
CA VAL A 119 -30.40 -8.39 8.29
C VAL A 119 -30.39 -9.88 7.90
N GLU A 120 -29.41 -10.64 8.39
CA GLU A 120 -29.24 -12.08 8.12
C GLU A 120 -30.30 -12.92 8.87
N GLU A 121 -30.64 -12.57 10.11
CA GLU A 121 -31.68 -13.19 10.93
C GLU A 121 -33.09 -12.93 10.38
N LEU A 122 -33.34 -11.71 9.89
CA LEU A 122 -34.54 -11.34 9.12
C LEU A 122 -34.57 -11.95 7.71
N LYS A 123 -33.50 -12.66 7.30
CA LYS A 123 -33.35 -13.35 6.00
C LYS A 123 -33.55 -12.41 4.80
N LEU A 124 -33.15 -11.15 4.95
CA LEU A 124 -33.21 -10.16 3.87
C LEU A 124 -32.09 -10.45 2.85
N ILE A 125 -32.37 -10.22 1.57
CA ILE A 125 -31.37 -10.44 0.52
C ILE A 125 -30.37 -9.28 0.58
N LYS A 126 -29.17 -9.58 1.08
CA LYS A 126 -28.01 -8.68 1.07
C LYS A 126 -27.12 -8.99 -0.13
N LEU A 127 -26.75 -7.95 -0.87
CA LEU A 127 -25.74 -7.97 -1.92
C LEU A 127 -24.60 -7.03 -1.51
N ASP A 128 -23.35 -7.46 -1.66
CA ASP A 128 -22.19 -6.61 -1.39
C ASP A 128 -21.58 -6.12 -2.71
N LEU A 129 -21.75 -4.84 -3.01
CA LEU A 129 -21.17 -4.14 -4.15
C LEU A 129 -19.90 -3.41 -3.70
N LEU A 130 -18.74 -4.04 -3.88
CA LEU A 130 -17.46 -3.51 -3.41
C LEU A 130 -16.74 -2.74 -4.52
N GLY A 131 -16.29 -1.52 -4.23
CA GLY A 131 -15.33 -0.81 -5.07
C GLY A 131 -13.92 -1.36 -4.83
N LEU A 132 -13.30 -1.94 -5.86
CA LEU A 132 -11.93 -2.46 -5.81
C LEU A 132 -11.04 -1.62 -6.74
N GLY A 133 -10.17 -0.80 -6.16
CA GLY A 133 -9.35 0.16 -6.92
C GLY A 133 -8.52 -0.48 -8.03
N MET A 134 -8.04 -1.71 -7.83
CA MET A 134 -7.28 -2.44 -8.86
C MET A 134 -8.11 -2.70 -10.12
N LEU A 135 -9.42 -2.93 -10.01
CA LEU A 135 -10.27 -3.09 -11.19
C LEU A 135 -10.44 -1.78 -11.95
N ALA A 136 -10.51 -0.64 -11.25
CA ALA A 136 -10.50 0.67 -11.89
C ALA A 136 -9.14 0.97 -12.58
N ALA A 137 -8.03 0.61 -11.93
CA ALA A 137 -6.69 0.71 -12.53
C ALA A 137 -6.56 -0.15 -13.79
N ILE A 138 -7.07 -1.39 -13.77
CA ILE A 138 -7.07 -2.31 -14.92
C ILE A 138 -7.97 -1.79 -16.04
N ASP A 139 -9.18 -1.31 -15.73
CA ASP A 139 -10.12 -0.73 -16.69
C ASP A 139 -9.51 0.47 -17.42
N GLU A 140 -8.97 1.44 -16.67
CA GLU A 140 -8.25 2.60 -17.23
C GLU A 140 -7.01 2.17 -18.03
N THR A 141 -6.29 1.13 -17.59
CA THR A 141 -5.16 0.56 -18.35
C THR A 141 -5.60 0.00 -19.70
N VAL A 142 -6.68 -0.78 -19.75
CA VAL A 142 -7.19 -1.37 -20.99
C VAL A 142 -7.68 -0.29 -21.96
N GLN A 143 -8.41 0.72 -21.46
CA GLN A 143 -8.84 1.87 -22.26
C GLN A 143 -7.65 2.66 -22.84
N LEU A 144 -6.60 2.85 -22.04
CA LEU A 144 -5.35 3.47 -22.51
C LEU A 144 -4.62 2.60 -23.54
N ILE A 145 -4.59 1.27 -23.40
CA ILE A 145 -3.98 0.39 -24.41
C ILE A 145 -4.76 0.43 -25.73
N GLU A 146 -6.09 0.50 -25.68
CA GLU A 146 -6.92 0.64 -26.88
C GLU A 146 -6.66 1.99 -27.59
N HIS A 147 -6.60 3.09 -26.83
CA HIS A 147 -6.27 4.42 -27.34
C HIS A 147 -4.84 4.53 -27.90
N ASP A 148 -3.84 4.06 -27.15
CA ASP A 148 -2.42 4.28 -27.42
C ASP A 148 -1.82 3.28 -28.42
N CYS A 149 -2.32 2.04 -28.40
CA CYS A 149 -1.78 0.92 -29.18
C CYS A 149 -2.76 0.41 -30.23
N GLY A 150 -3.97 0.97 -30.34
CA GLY A 150 -5.03 0.47 -31.23
C GLY A 150 -5.44 -0.98 -30.95
N THR A 151 -5.17 -1.48 -29.74
CA THR A 151 -5.29 -2.90 -29.38
C THR A 151 -6.32 -3.07 -28.26
N CYS A 152 -7.47 -3.68 -28.57
CA CYS A 152 -8.46 -4.02 -27.55
C CYS A 152 -8.02 -5.27 -26.77
N VAL A 153 -7.72 -5.12 -25.47
CA VAL A 153 -7.30 -6.23 -24.60
C VAL A 153 -8.50 -6.79 -23.83
N VAL A 154 -9.02 -7.94 -24.27
CA VAL A 154 -10.10 -8.64 -23.56
C VAL A 154 -9.51 -9.52 -22.45
N LEU A 155 -9.71 -9.13 -21.20
CA LEU A 155 -9.15 -9.82 -20.01
C LEU A 155 -9.48 -11.33 -19.96
N ASP A 156 -10.70 -11.72 -20.32
CA ASP A 156 -11.13 -13.13 -20.41
C ASP A 156 -10.43 -13.95 -21.50
N SER A 157 -9.67 -13.31 -22.38
CA SER A 157 -8.91 -13.97 -23.46
C SER A 157 -7.40 -14.05 -23.22
N ILE A 158 -6.91 -13.47 -22.11
CA ILE A 158 -5.48 -13.54 -21.76
C ILE A 158 -5.10 -15.00 -21.48
N PRO A 159 -4.07 -15.58 -22.14
CA PRO A 159 -3.69 -16.95 -21.90
C PRO A 159 -3.22 -17.17 -20.46
N GLU A 160 -3.71 -18.22 -19.80
CA GLU A 160 -3.38 -18.50 -18.39
C GLU A 160 -1.93 -19.00 -18.17
N GLN A 161 -1.20 -19.31 -19.25
CA GLN A 161 0.13 -19.93 -19.23
C GLN A 161 1.16 -19.17 -20.06
N VAL A 162 1.27 -17.85 -19.88
CA VAL A 162 2.42 -17.06 -20.40
C VAL A 162 3.64 -17.24 -19.47
N PRO A 163 4.72 -17.94 -19.89
CA PRO A 163 5.86 -18.23 -19.02
C PRO A 163 6.55 -16.99 -18.44
N GLU A 164 6.56 -15.89 -19.19
CA GLU A 164 7.19 -14.62 -18.85
C GLU A 164 6.57 -13.96 -17.62
N VAL A 165 5.23 -14.03 -17.49
CA VAL A 165 4.51 -13.52 -16.32
C VAL A 165 4.93 -14.31 -15.08
N PHE A 166 5.05 -15.64 -15.21
CA PHE A 166 5.56 -16.47 -14.12
C PHE A 166 7.05 -16.22 -13.83
N ASP A 167 7.89 -15.90 -14.82
CA ASP A 167 9.28 -15.50 -14.57
C ASP A 167 9.40 -14.18 -13.81
N MET A 168 8.57 -13.18 -14.13
CA MET A 168 8.48 -11.92 -13.37
C MET A 168 8.02 -12.16 -11.93
N LEU A 169 6.97 -12.98 -11.74
CA LEU A 169 6.49 -13.40 -10.42
C LEU A 169 7.57 -14.18 -9.64
N ARG A 170 8.26 -15.14 -10.25
CA ARG A 170 9.39 -15.89 -9.65
C ARG A 170 10.57 -14.97 -9.30
N ALA A 171 10.76 -13.91 -10.07
CA ALA A 171 11.72 -12.86 -9.77
C ALA A 171 11.25 -11.89 -8.67
N ALA A 172 10.07 -12.08 -8.08
CA ALA A 172 9.47 -11.17 -7.09
C ALA A 172 9.41 -9.70 -7.56
N ASP A 173 9.30 -9.48 -8.87
CA ASP A 173 9.05 -8.15 -9.42
C ASP A 173 7.53 -7.88 -9.43
N THR A 174 7.00 -7.59 -8.24
CA THR A 174 5.56 -7.48 -8.01
C THR A 174 5.11 -6.15 -7.42
N VAL A 175 5.96 -5.12 -7.44
CA VAL A 175 5.54 -3.75 -7.08
C VAL A 175 4.39 -3.33 -8.00
N GLY A 176 3.23 -2.96 -7.41
CA GLY A 176 2.00 -2.61 -8.13
C GLY A 176 1.12 -3.79 -8.57
N VAL A 177 1.55 -5.04 -8.34
CA VAL A 177 0.79 -6.24 -8.74
C VAL A 177 -0.17 -6.66 -7.62
N PHE A 178 -1.41 -6.97 -7.96
CA PHE A 178 -2.49 -7.21 -6.99
C PHE A 178 -2.18 -8.38 -6.05
N GLN A 179 -2.42 -8.19 -4.74
CA GLN A 179 -2.23 -9.16 -3.63
C GLN A 179 -0.79 -9.68 -3.39
N VAL A 180 0.07 -9.77 -4.40
CA VAL A 180 1.41 -10.38 -4.32
C VAL A 180 2.55 -9.35 -4.21
N GLU A 181 2.24 -8.07 -4.02
CA GLU A 181 3.20 -6.97 -3.83
C GLU A 181 3.76 -6.83 -2.40
N SER A 182 3.13 -7.43 -1.37
CA SER A 182 3.59 -7.20 0.01
C SER A 182 4.95 -7.84 0.28
N ARG A 183 5.76 -7.26 1.19
CA ARG A 183 7.07 -7.80 1.60
C ARG A 183 7.06 -9.32 1.81
N ALA A 184 6.09 -9.86 2.54
CA ALA A 184 6.06 -11.28 2.87
C ALA A 184 5.72 -12.16 1.65
N GLN A 185 4.96 -11.65 0.67
CA GLN A 185 4.73 -12.30 -0.63
C GLN A 185 5.98 -12.24 -1.50
N MET A 186 6.62 -11.07 -1.64
CA MET A 186 7.90 -10.92 -2.38
C MET A 186 9.03 -11.80 -1.82
N GLN A 187 9.01 -12.15 -0.53
CA GLN A 187 9.96 -13.09 0.09
C GLN A 187 9.58 -14.56 -0.08
N THR A 188 8.36 -14.85 -0.54
CA THR A 188 7.82 -16.19 -0.71
C THR A 188 7.84 -16.62 -2.18
N LEU A 189 7.47 -15.73 -3.11
CA LEU A 189 7.49 -15.95 -4.55
C LEU A 189 8.77 -16.63 -5.12
N PRO A 190 10.01 -16.24 -4.75
CA PRO A 190 11.22 -16.90 -5.27
C PRO A 190 11.46 -18.29 -4.66
N LYS A 191 10.73 -18.61 -3.57
CA LYS A 191 10.78 -19.88 -2.84
C LYS A 191 9.67 -20.83 -3.31
N SER A 192 8.44 -20.36 -3.46
CA SER A 192 7.30 -21.12 -4.00
C SER A 192 7.43 -21.37 -5.50
N ARG A 193 8.11 -20.47 -6.21
CA ARG A 193 8.43 -20.56 -7.65
C ARG A 193 7.19 -20.91 -8.49
N PRO A 194 6.15 -20.06 -8.50
CA PRO A 194 4.93 -20.35 -9.24
C PRO A 194 5.21 -20.63 -10.71
N GLY A 195 4.53 -21.64 -11.26
CA GLY A 195 4.57 -21.99 -12.69
C GLY A 195 3.19 -22.22 -13.30
N SER A 196 2.13 -21.94 -12.55
CA SER A 196 0.73 -22.13 -12.94
C SER A 196 -0.16 -21.17 -12.16
N LEU A 197 -1.40 -20.97 -12.63
CA LEU A 197 -2.38 -20.17 -11.90
C LEU A 197 -2.69 -20.77 -10.52
N ASP A 198 -2.78 -22.10 -10.40
CA ASP A 198 -2.98 -22.81 -9.11
C ASP A 198 -1.90 -22.48 -8.06
N ASP A 199 -0.63 -22.36 -8.48
CA ASP A 199 0.44 -21.92 -7.57
C ASP A 199 0.21 -20.49 -7.07
N LEU A 200 -0.34 -19.62 -7.91
CA LEU A 200 -0.69 -18.25 -7.52
C LEU A 200 -1.93 -18.22 -6.60
N VAL A 201 -2.88 -19.16 -6.76
CA VAL A 201 -3.98 -19.39 -5.80
C VAL A 201 -3.44 -19.77 -4.42
N VAL A 202 -2.35 -20.55 -4.36
CA VAL A 202 -1.67 -20.86 -3.10
C VAL A 202 -0.94 -19.64 -2.55
N GLU A 203 -0.18 -18.89 -3.36
CA GLU A 203 0.54 -17.69 -2.92
C GLU A 203 -0.41 -16.64 -2.30
N VAL A 204 -1.56 -16.38 -2.95
CA VAL A 204 -2.63 -15.51 -2.41
C VAL A 204 -3.26 -16.07 -1.12
N ALA A 205 -3.20 -17.39 -0.89
CA ALA A 205 -3.78 -18.03 0.29
C ALA A 205 -2.83 -18.10 1.50
N ILE A 206 -1.54 -18.36 1.26
CA ILE A 206 -0.60 -18.90 2.25
C ILE A 206 -0.01 -17.87 3.22
N ILE A 207 0.17 -16.62 2.80
CA ILE A 207 0.77 -15.57 3.65
C ILE A 207 -0.30 -14.91 4.53
N ARG A 208 -0.77 -15.66 5.53
CA ARG A 208 -1.74 -15.22 6.54
C ARG A 208 -1.43 -15.75 7.94
N PRO A 209 -1.94 -15.09 9.01
CA PRO A 209 -1.69 -15.54 10.38
C PRO A 209 -2.03 -17.01 10.64
N GLY A 210 -3.10 -17.53 10.04
CA GLY A 210 -3.51 -18.94 10.15
C GLY A 210 -2.48 -19.95 9.66
N PRO A 211 -2.18 -20.01 8.36
CA PRO A 211 -1.14 -20.88 7.83
C PRO A 211 0.22 -20.71 8.51
N ILE A 212 0.56 -19.50 8.98
CA ILE A 212 1.78 -19.24 9.76
C ILE A 212 1.72 -19.93 11.14
N GLN A 213 0.60 -19.78 11.87
CA GLN A 213 0.40 -20.40 13.19
C GLN A 213 0.21 -21.92 13.12
N GLY A 214 -0.46 -22.42 12.09
CA GLY A 214 -0.61 -23.85 11.79
C GLY A 214 0.65 -24.49 11.19
N ASN A 215 1.77 -23.77 11.12
CA ASN A 215 3.05 -24.23 10.56
C ASN A 215 2.94 -24.79 9.13
N ALA A 216 1.98 -24.31 8.34
CA ALA A 216 1.67 -24.77 6.98
C ALA A 216 2.63 -24.20 5.93
N VAL A 217 3.11 -22.96 6.14
CA VAL A 217 3.90 -22.21 5.16
C VAL A 217 5.23 -22.89 4.84
N HIS A 218 6.03 -23.22 5.86
CA HIS A 218 7.38 -23.74 5.65
C HIS A 218 7.41 -25.16 5.04
N PRO A 219 6.58 -26.14 5.45
CA PRO A 219 6.48 -27.43 4.79
C PRO A 219 6.08 -27.31 3.32
N TYR A 220 5.05 -26.50 2.99
CA TYR A 220 4.64 -26.29 1.60
C TYR A 220 5.81 -25.79 0.73
N LEU A 221 6.52 -24.76 1.19
CA LEU A 221 7.67 -24.20 0.46
C LEU A 221 8.81 -25.21 0.30
N ARG A 222 9.17 -25.97 1.35
CA ARG A 222 10.22 -26.99 1.25
C ARG A 222 9.84 -28.12 0.30
N ARG A 223 8.58 -28.57 0.31
CA ARG A 223 8.05 -29.60 -0.59
C ARG A 223 8.04 -29.14 -2.04
N LYS A 224 7.57 -27.91 -2.30
CA LYS A 224 7.58 -27.28 -3.63
C LYS A 224 9.01 -27.08 -4.17
N GLN A 225 10.00 -26.91 -3.28
CA GLN A 225 11.43 -26.86 -3.62
C GLN A 225 12.11 -28.23 -3.76
N GLY A 226 11.44 -29.34 -3.45
CA GLY A 226 12.04 -30.68 -3.42
C GLY A 226 13.01 -30.93 -2.25
N LEU A 227 13.02 -30.07 -1.22
CA LEU A 227 13.84 -30.23 -0.01
C LEU A 227 13.23 -31.19 1.01
N GLU A 228 11.93 -31.45 0.90
CA GLU A 228 11.15 -32.34 1.77
C GLU A 228 10.21 -33.19 0.89
N PRO A 229 10.12 -34.52 1.05
CA PRO A 229 9.14 -35.32 0.33
C PRO A 229 7.72 -34.96 0.76
N VAL A 230 6.75 -35.06 -0.15
CA VAL A 230 5.34 -34.87 0.20
C VAL A 230 4.88 -36.05 1.05
N THR A 231 4.42 -35.75 2.27
CA THR A 231 3.89 -36.73 3.22
C THR A 231 2.47 -36.37 3.63
N TYR A 232 1.67 -37.39 3.92
CA TYR A 232 0.29 -37.29 4.40
C TYR A 232 0.19 -38.05 5.72
N LEU A 233 -0.62 -37.54 6.66
CA LEU A 233 -0.87 -38.22 7.94
C LEU A 233 -1.57 -39.58 7.75
N HIS A 234 -2.38 -39.71 6.69
CA HIS A 234 -3.12 -40.92 6.34
C HIS A 234 -3.38 -40.95 4.82
N PRO A 235 -3.36 -42.13 4.15
CA PRO A 235 -3.60 -42.21 2.70
C PRO A 235 -4.93 -41.60 2.24
N SER A 236 -5.98 -41.63 3.07
CA SER A 236 -7.28 -41.01 2.74
C SER A 236 -7.25 -39.48 2.63
N LEU A 237 -6.17 -38.82 3.06
CA LEU A 237 -5.99 -37.37 2.92
C LEU A 237 -5.36 -36.98 1.57
N GLU A 238 -4.73 -37.93 0.87
CA GLU A 238 -4.07 -37.65 -0.42
C GLU A 238 -5.05 -37.03 -1.44
N PRO A 239 -6.27 -37.57 -1.69
CA PRO A 239 -7.19 -37.00 -2.68
C PRO A 239 -7.70 -35.59 -2.36
N VAL A 240 -7.51 -35.11 -1.12
CA VAL A 240 -7.94 -33.77 -0.68
C VAL A 240 -6.77 -32.78 -0.63
N LEU A 241 -5.56 -33.27 -0.30
CA LEU A 241 -4.38 -32.44 -0.05
C LEU A 241 -3.29 -32.57 -1.12
N ARG A 242 -3.52 -33.31 -2.22
CA ARG A 242 -2.56 -33.43 -3.34
C ARG A 242 -2.19 -32.06 -3.92
N ASP A 243 -3.17 -31.25 -4.29
CA ASP A 243 -3.01 -29.91 -4.86
C ASP A 243 -2.15 -28.98 -3.97
N SER A 244 -2.23 -29.15 -2.65
CA SER A 244 -1.56 -28.32 -1.65
C SER A 244 -0.34 -29.02 -1.01
N MET A 245 0.23 -30.02 -1.68
CA MET A 245 1.45 -30.73 -1.22
C MET A 245 1.34 -31.29 0.21
N GLY A 246 0.17 -31.82 0.58
CA GLY A 246 -0.07 -32.43 1.90
C GLY A 246 -0.28 -31.43 3.04
N VAL A 247 -0.71 -30.19 2.74
CA VAL A 247 -0.92 -29.11 3.71
C VAL A 247 -2.35 -28.57 3.62
N ILE A 248 -3.02 -28.30 4.74
CA ILE A 248 -4.37 -27.71 4.76
C ILE A 248 -4.27 -26.20 4.49
N LEU A 249 -4.84 -25.74 3.37
CA LEU A 249 -4.78 -24.34 2.92
C LEU A 249 -6.15 -23.70 2.63
N TYR A 250 -7.22 -24.49 2.51
CA TYR A 250 -8.56 -23.99 2.13
C TYR A 250 -9.70 -24.50 3.02
N GLN A 251 -10.77 -23.70 3.16
CA GLN A 251 -12.01 -24.11 3.85
C GLN A 251 -12.63 -25.34 3.18
N GLU A 252 -12.64 -25.36 1.85
CA GLU A 252 -13.15 -26.47 1.03
C GLU A 252 -12.37 -27.77 1.29
N GLN A 253 -11.08 -27.69 1.63
CA GLN A 253 -10.30 -28.88 2.03
C GLN A 253 -10.73 -29.41 3.40
N VAL A 254 -10.99 -28.53 4.38
CA VAL A 254 -11.50 -28.98 5.69
C VAL A 254 -12.88 -29.63 5.54
N MET A 255 -13.77 -29.05 4.73
CA MET A 255 -15.08 -29.64 4.45
C MET A 255 -14.95 -31.01 3.77
N ARG A 256 -14.05 -31.14 2.79
CA ARG A 256 -13.74 -32.44 2.15
C ARG A 256 -13.14 -33.46 3.13
N ILE A 257 -12.23 -33.06 4.03
CA ILE A 257 -11.71 -33.94 5.09
C ILE A 257 -12.84 -34.43 6.00
N ALA A 258 -13.74 -33.54 6.43
CA ALA A 258 -14.88 -33.92 7.26
C ALA A 258 -15.80 -34.94 6.56
N ILE A 259 -16.05 -34.77 5.26
CA ILE A 259 -16.90 -35.68 4.47
C ILE A 259 -16.18 -37.00 4.16
N GLU A 260 -15.01 -36.94 3.52
CA GLU A 260 -14.30 -38.11 2.98
C GLU A 260 -13.58 -38.93 4.05
N VAL A 261 -13.08 -38.30 5.12
CA VAL A 261 -12.34 -38.97 6.20
C VAL A 261 -13.21 -39.22 7.42
N ALA A 262 -13.90 -38.20 7.94
CA ALA A 262 -14.73 -38.32 9.15
C ALA A 262 -16.20 -38.75 8.89
N GLY A 263 -16.57 -38.98 7.62
CA GLY A 263 -17.91 -39.46 7.26
C GLY A 263 -19.04 -38.51 7.65
N PHE A 264 -18.84 -37.19 7.52
CA PHE A 264 -19.90 -36.18 7.67
C PHE A 264 -20.74 -36.12 6.38
N SER A 265 -22.03 -35.86 6.51
CA SER A 265 -22.83 -35.38 5.39
C SER A 265 -22.41 -33.96 4.97
N PRO A 266 -22.66 -33.54 3.72
CA PRO A 266 -22.39 -32.16 3.29
C PRO A 266 -23.06 -31.10 4.20
N ALA A 267 -24.27 -31.39 4.69
CA ALA A 267 -25.01 -30.50 5.60
C ALA A 267 -24.38 -30.39 7.00
N GLU A 268 -23.83 -31.48 7.55
CA GLU A 268 -23.06 -31.43 8.80
C GLU A 268 -21.71 -30.73 8.60
N SER A 269 -21.08 -30.88 7.42
CA SER A 269 -19.77 -30.26 7.12
C SER A 269 -19.80 -28.73 7.13
N ASP A 270 -20.94 -28.13 6.79
CA ASP A 270 -21.17 -26.68 6.90
C ASP A 270 -21.13 -26.19 8.37
N GLY A 271 -21.29 -27.08 9.35
CA GLY A 271 -21.04 -26.79 10.76
C GLY A 271 -19.61 -26.32 11.02
N PHE A 272 -18.61 -26.92 10.33
CA PHE A 272 -17.22 -26.45 10.38
C PHE A 272 -17.09 -25.04 9.79
N ARG A 273 -17.65 -24.81 8.59
CA ARG A 273 -17.62 -23.48 7.94
C ARG A 273 -18.27 -22.40 8.81
N ARG A 274 -19.40 -22.71 9.48
CA ARG A 274 -20.04 -21.81 10.44
C ARG A 274 -19.17 -21.56 11.66
N ALA A 275 -18.56 -22.59 12.26
CA ALA A 275 -17.64 -22.43 13.39
C ALA A 275 -16.47 -21.49 13.04
N MET A 276 -15.85 -21.67 11.87
CA MET A 276 -14.78 -20.81 11.33
C MET A 276 -15.18 -19.33 11.23
N GLY A 277 -16.43 -19.04 10.84
CA GLY A 277 -16.94 -17.68 10.67
C GLY A 277 -17.23 -16.92 11.98
N THR A 278 -17.12 -17.56 13.14
CA THR A 278 -17.44 -16.92 14.43
C THR A 278 -16.21 -16.35 15.15
N TRP A 279 -16.41 -15.27 15.91
CA TRP A 279 -15.41 -14.72 16.85
C TRP A 279 -15.03 -15.72 17.97
N ARG A 280 -15.76 -16.83 18.13
CA ARG A 280 -15.51 -17.90 19.10
C ARG A 280 -15.18 -19.23 18.41
N SER A 281 -14.50 -19.18 17.27
CA SER A 281 -14.13 -20.33 16.43
C SER A 281 -13.69 -21.55 17.22
N THR A 282 -12.74 -21.40 18.15
CA THR A 282 -12.21 -22.48 19.00
C THR A 282 -13.32 -23.22 19.76
N ARG A 283 -14.29 -22.50 20.36
CA ARG A 283 -15.37 -23.10 21.15
C ARG A 283 -16.41 -23.82 20.29
N GLU A 284 -16.67 -23.31 19.10
CA GLU A 284 -17.65 -23.92 18.19
C GLU A 284 -17.04 -25.12 17.46
N MET A 285 -15.74 -25.08 17.14
CA MET A 285 -14.97 -26.21 16.62
C MET A 285 -14.93 -27.38 17.62
N GLU A 286 -14.70 -27.11 18.91
CA GLU A 286 -14.63 -28.13 19.96
C GLU A 286 -15.89 -29.01 20.02
N LYS A 287 -17.08 -28.45 19.76
CA LYS A 287 -18.34 -29.22 19.73
C LYS A 287 -18.39 -30.28 18.64
N LEU A 288 -17.56 -30.14 17.60
CA LEU A 288 -17.46 -31.06 16.47
C LEU A 288 -16.37 -32.12 16.67
N HIS A 289 -15.50 -31.97 17.69
CA HIS A 289 -14.34 -32.83 17.97
C HIS A 289 -14.73 -34.31 18.08
N GLN A 290 -15.59 -34.67 19.03
CA GLN A 290 -15.96 -36.08 19.26
C GLN A 290 -16.53 -36.73 18.00
N ARG A 291 -17.45 -36.06 17.30
CA ARG A 291 -18.09 -36.59 16.07
C ARG A 291 -17.10 -36.71 14.90
N PHE A 292 -16.09 -35.85 14.85
CA PHE A 292 -14.97 -35.93 13.90
C PHE A 292 -14.06 -37.11 14.23
N HIS A 293 -13.64 -37.23 15.49
CA HIS A 293 -12.78 -38.29 16.00
C HIS A 293 -13.41 -39.69 15.79
N ASP A 294 -14.66 -39.89 16.23
CA ASP A 294 -15.44 -41.11 16.04
C ASP A 294 -15.65 -41.48 14.56
N GLY A 295 -15.58 -40.50 13.67
CA GLY A 295 -15.63 -40.68 12.22
C GLY A 295 -14.31 -41.15 11.66
N CYS A 296 -13.22 -40.45 11.99
CA CYS A 296 -11.85 -40.78 11.56
C CYS A 296 -11.43 -42.19 12.00
N LEU A 297 -11.76 -42.62 13.22
CA LEU A 297 -11.43 -43.96 13.74
C LEU A 297 -12.11 -45.12 12.98
N ARG A 298 -13.10 -44.85 12.11
CA ARG A 298 -13.71 -45.87 11.25
C ARG A 298 -12.90 -46.13 9.97
N GLN A 299 -11.91 -45.29 9.67
CA GLN A 299 -11.06 -45.44 8.49
C GLN A 299 -9.99 -46.52 8.72
N PRO A 300 -9.79 -47.45 7.76
CA PRO A 300 -8.76 -48.48 7.90
C PRO A 300 -7.36 -47.86 7.99
N GLY A 301 -6.67 -48.07 9.11
CA GLY A 301 -5.31 -47.57 9.34
C GLY A 301 -5.22 -46.25 10.13
N MET A 302 -6.35 -45.66 10.54
CA MET A 302 -6.35 -44.45 11.37
C MET A 302 -6.14 -44.79 12.85
N THR A 303 -5.14 -44.18 13.49
CA THR A 303 -4.96 -44.25 14.95
C THR A 303 -5.58 -43.03 15.64
N GLU A 304 -5.85 -43.15 16.94
CA GLU A 304 -6.32 -42.05 17.81
C GLU A 304 -5.35 -40.85 17.78
N GLU A 305 -4.04 -41.12 17.80
CA GLU A 305 -2.98 -40.11 17.68
C GLU A 305 -3.07 -39.33 16.36
N ILE A 306 -3.33 -40.01 15.23
CA ILE A 306 -3.47 -39.39 13.92
C ILE A 306 -4.79 -38.61 13.80
N ALA A 307 -5.89 -39.14 14.35
CA ALA A 307 -7.18 -38.47 14.35
C ALA A 307 -7.15 -37.16 15.16
N GLU A 308 -6.48 -37.18 16.32
CA GLU A 308 -6.26 -36.01 17.18
C GLU A 308 -5.32 -34.99 16.53
N GLU A 309 -4.23 -35.42 15.90
CA GLU A 309 -3.35 -34.57 15.10
C GLU A 309 -4.11 -33.86 13.97
N LEU A 310 -4.89 -34.63 13.21
CA LEU A 310 -5.69 -34.12 12.10
C LEU A 310 -6.74 -33.09 12.57
N PHE A 311 -7.45 -33.38 13.67
CA PHE A 311 -8.39 -32.41 14.24
C PHE A 311 -7.67 -31.14 14.71
N ARG A 312 -6.51 -31.25 15.35
CA ARG A 312 -5.74 -30.10 15.81
C ARG A 312 -5.29 -29.20 14.67
N GLN A 313 -4.87 -29.79 13.54
CA GLN A 313 -4.53 -29.04 12.32
C GLN A 313 -5.75 -28.34 11.72
N VAL A 314 -6.89 -29.04 11.65
CA VAL A 314 -8.18 -28.49 11.22
C VAL A 314 -8.64 -27.33 12.12
N ALA A 315 -8.54 -27.47 13.44
CA ALA A 315 -8.93 -26.46 14.43
C ALA A 315 -7.99 -25.24 14.45
N ALA A 316 -6.68 -25.44 14.30
CA ALA A 316 -5.71 -24.36 14.15
C ALA A 316 -5.96 -23.55 12.86
N PHE A 317 -6.31 -24.23 11.76
CA PHE A 317 -6.65 -23.59 10.50
C PHE A 317 -8.01 -22.86 10.55
N ALA A 318 -8.98 -23.37 11.31
CA ALA A 318 -10.36 -22.88 11.34
C ALA A 318 -10.52 -21.40 11.68
N SER A 319 -9.68 -20.84 12.56
CA SER A 319 -9.73 -19.41 12.92
C SER A 319 -9.32 -18.45 11.79
N PHE A 320 -8.80 -18.97 10.68
CA PHE A 320 -8.18 -18.19 9.61
C PHE A 320 -8.37 -18.82 8.21
N GLY A 321 -9.27 -19.80 8.08
CA GLY A 321 -9.43 -20.56 6.86
C GLY A 321 -9.90 -19.69 5.69
N PHE A 322 -9.35 -19.92 4.50
CA PHE A 322 -9.65 -19.13 3.30
C PHE A 322 -10.39 -19.96 2.24
N ALA A 323 -11.33 -19.35 1.52
CA ALA A 323 -12.05 -20.03 0.45
C ALA A 323 -11.16 -20.14 -0.82
N LYS A 324 -10.97 -21.34 -1.36
CA LYS A 324 -10.24 -21.60 -2.63
C LYS A 324 -10.89 -20.85 -3.78
N SER A 325 -12.22 -20.80 -3.83
CA SER A 325 -12.99 -20.02 -4.82
C SER A 325 -12.62 -18.53 -4.83
N HIS A 326 -12.60 -17.89 -3.67
CA HIS A 326 -12.19 -16.49 -3.53
C HIS A 326 -10.68 -16.28 -3.80
N ALA A 327 -9.85 -17.25 -3.42
CA ALA A 327 -8.43 -17.26 -3.75
C ALA A 327 -8.18 -17.29 -5.26
N ALA A 328 -8.92 -18.12 -6.00
CA ALA A 328 -8.78 -18.27 -7.44
C ALA A 328 -9.17 -16.99 -8.20
N ALA A 329 -10.28 -16.36 -7.81
CA ALA A 329 -10.69 -15.07 -8.38
C ALA A 329 -9.62 -13.98 -8.17
N PHE A 330 -9.04 -13.89 -6.97
CA PHE A 330 -7.99 -12.89 -6.69
C PHE A 330 -6.64 -13.23 -7.33
N ALA A 331 -6.29 -14.51 -7.45
CA ALA A 331 -5.10 -14.95 -8.18
C ALA A 331 -5.21 -14.63 -9.67
N ARG A 332 -6.41 -14.72 -10.26
CA ARG A 332 -6.66 -14.29 -11.63
C ARG A 332 -6.43 -12.79 -11.82
N THR A 333 -6.98 -11.93 -10.96
CA THR A 333 -6.69 -10.48 -11.01
C THR A 333 -5.22 -10.17 -10.73
N ALA A 334 -4.53 -10.95 -9.89
CA ALA A 334 -3.08 -10.85 -9.70
C ALA A 334 -2.33 -11.17 -11.00
N TYR A 335 -2.71 -12.25 -11.70
CA TYR A 335 -2.16 -12.62 -13.00
C TYR A 335 -2.39 -11.55 -14.07
N GLU A 336 -3.62 -11.03 -14.18
CA GLU A 336 -3.99 -9.95 -15.11
C GLU A 336 -3.16 -8.67 -14.84
N SER A 337 -3.03 -8.25 -13.58
CA SER A 337 -2.18 -7.10 -13.21
C SER A 337 -0.68 -7.34 -13.48
N ALA A 338 -0.20 -8.58 -13.32
CA ALA A 338 1.18 -8.95 -13.64
C ALA A 338 1.44 -8.95 -15.16
N PHE A 339 0.48 -9.43 -15.95
CA PHE A 339 0.50 -9.37 -17.42
C PHE A 339 0.55 -7.91 -17.91
N LEU A 340 -0.33 -7.05 -17.38
CA LEU A 340 -0.37 -5.64 -17.75
C LEU A 340 0.90 -4.89 -17.34
N LYS A 341 1.46 -5.15 -16.15
CA LYS A 341 2.78 -4.62 -15.75
C LYS A 341 3.87 -4.99 -16.75
N LEU A 342 3.92 -6.26 -17.17
CA LEU A 342 4.98 -6.77 -18.02
C LEU A 342 4.90 -6.23 -19.47
N PHE A 343 3.70 -6.21 -20.06
CA PHE A 343 3.52 -5.90 -21.49
C PHE A 343 3.15 -4.43 -21.78
N TYR A 344 2.54 -3.73 -20.82
CA TYR A 344 2.06 -2.35 -20.97
C TYR A 344 2.41 -1.47 -19.75
N PRO A 345 3.69 -1.39 -19.34
CA PRO A 345 4.09 -0.77 -18.07
C PRO A 345 3.75 0.72 -17.95
N ALA A 346 3.70 1.47 -19.07
CA ALA A 346 3.36 2.89 -19.06
C ALA A 346 1.86 3.09 -18.78
N GLN A 347 0.99 2.43 -19.55
CA GLN A 347 -0.47 2.47 -19.36
C GLN A 347 -0.86 1.94 -17.98
N PHE A 348 -0.24 0.83 -17.53
CA PHE A 348 -0.49 0.25 -16.22
C PHE A 348 -0.07 1.19 -15.08
N LEU A 349 1.07 1.89 -15.22
CA LEU A 349 1.45 2.91 -14.25
C LEU A 349 0.42 4.05 -14.18
N VAL A 350 -0.12 4.52 -15.31
CA VAL A 350 -1.16 5.57 -15.30
C VAL A 350 -2.40 5.12 -14.53
N GLY A 351 -2.93 3.93 -14.82
CA GLY A 351 -4.07 3.36 -14.08
C GLY A 351 -3.79 3.20 -12.58
N LEU A 352 -2.59 2.71 -12.21
CA LEU A 352 -2.19 2.59 -10.79
C LEU A 352 -2.09 3.94 -10.06
N ILE A 353 -1.74 5.02 -10.77
CA ILE A 353 -1.63 6.38 -10.21
C ILE A 353 -3.01 7.02 -10.05
N ASN A 354 -3.85 6.95 -11.09
CA ASN A 354 -5.16 7.58 -11.11
C ASN A 354 -6.18 6.86 -10.19
N ALA A 355 -6.00 5.56 -9.93
CA ALA A 355 -6.82 4.78 -8.98
C ALA A 355 -6.43 4.96 -7.49
N GLN A 356 -5.48 5.85 -7.15
CA GLN A 356 -5.08 6.11 -5.76
C GLN A 356 -6.19 6.82 -4.94
N PRO A 357 -6.32 6.55 -3.62
CA PRO A 357 -5.43 5.75 -2.77
C PRO A 357 -5.71 4.25 -2.82
N MET A 358 -4.73 3.45 -3.25
CA MET A 358 -4.81 1.99 -3.26
C MET A 358 -3.44 1.31 -3.25
N GLY A 359 -3.42 -0.01 -3.04
CA GLY A 359 -2.20 -0.83 -3.06
C GLY A 359 -1.32 -0.63 -1.83
N PHE A 360 -0.15 -1.28 -1.84
CA PHE A 360 0.80 -1.28 -0.74
C PHE A 360 1.83 -0.14 -0.83
N TYR A 361 2.10 0.36 -2.03
CA TYR A 361 3.19 1.30 -2.32
C TYR A 361 2.66 2.70 -2.70
N PRO A 362 3.31 3.79 -2.24
CA PRO A 362 2.96 5.13 -2.66
C PRO A 362 3.39 5.40 -4.11
N VAL A 363 2.74 6.38 -4.76
CA VAL A 363 3.01 6.80 -6.15
C VAL A 363 4.49 6.98 -6.46
N GLU A 364 5.29 7.53 -5.52
CA GLU A 364 6.74 7.67 -5.67
C GLU A 364 7.42 6.35 -6.05
N VAL A 365 7.10 5.27 -5.34
CA VAL A 365 7.74 3.95 -5.51
C VAL A 365 7.27 3.30 -6.79
N LEU A 366 5.98 3.44 -7.13
CA LEU A 366 5.44 2.97 -8.42
C LEU A 366 6.14 3.67 -9.60
N VAL A 367 6.34 4.99 -9.49
CA VAL A 367 7.04 5.81 -10.48
C VAL A 367 8.53 5.44 -10.57
N ASN A 368 9.21 5.25 -9.45
CA ASN A 368 10.60 4.80 -9.44
C ASN A 368 10.76 3.38 -9.99
N ASP A 369 9.79 2.50 -9.75
CA ASP A 369 9.76 1.16 -10.31
C ASP A 369 9.57 1.15 -11.82
N ALA A 370 8.62 1.93 -12.33
CA ALA A 370 8.42 2.08 -13.77
C ALA A 370 9.67 2.65 -14.48
N LYS A 371 10.38 3.61 -13.87
CA LYS A 371 11.67 4.12 -14.38
C LYS A 371 12.74 3.02 -14.46
N ARG A 372 12.84 2.15 -13.45
CA ARG A 372 13.75 0.99 -13.49
C ARG A 372 13.40 0.05 -14.65
N HIS A 373 12.12 -0.11 -14.94
CA HIS A 373 11.62 -0.86 -16.09
C HIS A 373 11.68 -0.10 -17.44
N GLY A 374 12.29 1.09 -17.48
CA GLY A 374 12.54 1.85 -18.72
C GLY A 374 11.40 2.78 -19.15
N VAL A 375 10.36 2.96 -18.34
CA VAL A 375 9.28 3.92 -18.62
C VAL A 375 9.77 5.34 -18.38
N ALA A 376 9.69 6.20 -19.41
CA ALA A 376 9.93 7.62 -19.24
C ALA A 376 8.82 8.28 -18.42
N VAL A 377 9.18 9.10 -17.44
CA VAL A 377 8.23 9.86 -16.63
C VAL A 377 8.50 11.35 -16.78
N LEU A 378 7.51 12.07 -17.29
CA LEU A 378 7.56 13.50 -17.56
C LEU A 378 6.94 14.28 -16.39
N PRO A 379 7.55 15.41 -15.98
CA PRO A 379 7.00 16.22 -14.90
C PRO A 379 5.63 16.81 -15.26
N VAL A 380 4.91 17.23 -14.22
CA VAL A 380 3.72 18.07 -14.39
C VAL A 380 4.08 19.31 -15.23
N ASP A 381 3.23 19.65 -16.20
CA ASP A 381 3.33 20.86 -17.00
C ASP A 381 1.92 21.41 -17.24
N LEU A 382 1.71 22.71 -17.07
CA LEU A 382 0.39 23.33 -17.10
C LEU A 382 -0.23 23.39 -18.50
N ASN A 383 0.59 23.30 -19.56
CA ASN A 383 0.13 23.31 -20.95
C ASN A 383 -0.13 21.88 -21.48
N ALA A 384 0.65 20.89 -21.02
CA ALA A 384 0.55 19.50 -21.49
C ALA A 384 -0.25 18.57 -20.55
N SER A 385 -0.09 18.68 -19.23
CA SER A 385 -0.79 17.82 -18.26
C SER A 385 -2.27 18.19 -18.16
N GLY A 386 -3.14 17.17 -18.12
CA GLY A 386 -4.50 17.31 -17.60
C GLY A 386 -4.54 17.29 -16.07
N TYR A 387 -5.74 17.25 -15.49
CA TYR A 387 -5.88 16.94 -14.07
C TYR A 387 -5.37 15.53 -13.74
N ARG A 388 -5.80 14.53 -14.52
CA ARG A 388 -5.34 13.14 -14.42
C ARG A 388 -3.95 12.93 -15.01
N THR A 389 -3.26 11.90 -14.54
CA THR A 389 -2.04 11.39 -15.16
C THR A 389 -2.41 10.76 -16.50
N THR A 390 -1.55 10.89 -17.51
CA THR A 390 -1.81 10.43 -18.88
C THR A 390 -0.56 9.78 -19.48
N THR A 391 -0.74 8.96 -20.50
CA THR A 391 0.36 8.49 -21.35
C THR A 391 0.75 9.56 -22.36
N GLU A 392 2.03 9.57 -22.74
CA GLU A 392 2.56 10.47 -23.78
C GLU A 392 3.60 9.73 -24.63
N TRP A 393 3.61 10.00 -25.92
CA TRP A 393 4.59 9.43 -26.82
C TRP A 393 5.94 10.14 -26.69
N VAL A 394 7.00 9.42 -26.29
CA VAL A 394 8.34 10.01 -26.02
C VAL A 394 9.36 9.67 -27.12
N GLY A 395 8.98 8.89 -28.14
CA GLY A 395 9.87 8.52 -29.24
C GLY A 395 10.33 9.70 -30.11
N ARG A 396 11.53 9.59 -30.69
CA ARG A 396 12.19 10.64 -31.49
C ARG A 396 11.26 11.32 -32.51
N PRO A 397 11.32 12.66 -32.67
CA PRO A 397 10.65 13.34 -33.78
C PRO A 397 11.26 12.87 -35.12
N GLY A 398 10.40 12.43 -36.04
CA GLY A 398 10.81 11.91 -37.34
C GLY A 398 10.02 10.70 -37.86
N TRP A 399 9.15 10.07 -37.05
CA TRP A 399 8.37 8.90 -37.50
C TRP A 399 6.86 8.93 -37.22
N ALA A 400 6.35 10.00 -36.61
CA ALA A 400 4.91 10.24 -36.49
C ALA A 400 4.40 11.15 -37.62
N LEU A 401 3.62 10.57 -38.55
CA LEU A 401 2.74 11.24 -39.52
C LEU A 401 3.37 12.35 -40.41
N ALA A 402 4.18 11.94 -41.39
CA ALA A 402 4.45 12.74 -42.59
C ALA A 402 3.51 12.34 -43.74
N GLY A 403 2.21 12.59 -43.57
CA GLY A 403 1.18 12.32 -44.56
C GLY A 403 0.70 13.56 -45.32
N ALA A 404 1.57 14.21 -46.12
CA ALA A 404 1.19 15.10 -47.23
C ALA A 404 2.41 15.63 -48.03
N ALA A 405 2.25 15.73 -49.36
CA ALA A 405 3.07 16.50 -50.30
C ALA A 405 4.52 16.02 -50.58
N GLY A 406 4.59 14.94 -51.36
CA GLY A 406 5.58 14.59 -52.41
C GLY A 406 6.96 15.25 -52.48
N ASP A 407 7.97 14.40 -52.54
CA ASP A 407 9.20 14.58 -53.32
C ASP A 407 9.57 13.23 -53.96
N ASP A 408 10.32 13.22 -55.07
CA ASP A 408 10.24 12.14 -56.07
C ASP A 408 11.51 11.28 -56.28
N GLY A 409 11.36 9.97 -56.08
CA GLY A 409 12.02 8.93 -56.89
C GLY A 409 13.52 8.62 -56.68
N SER A 410 13.79 7.33 -56.44
CA SER A 410 15.10 6.65 -56.52
C SER A 410 16.16 7.07 -55.48
N LEU A 411 16.73 6.16 -54.69
CA LEU A 411 17.33 4.88 -55.10
C LEU A 411 17.08 3.76 -54.09
N ASP A 412 17.19 2.52 -54.59
CA ASP A 412 16.76 1.31 -53.91
C ASP A 412 17.79 0.79 -52.88
N ASP A 413 17.29 0.41 -51.69
CA ASP A 413 17.82 -0.75 -50.95
C ASP A 413 16.64 -1.46 -50.27
N GLU A 414 16.28 -2.64 -50.80
CA GLU A 414 15.12 -3.40 -50.35
C GLU A 414 15.43 -4.15 -49.04
N THR A 415 14.89 -3.71 -47.90
CA THR A 415 14.33 -4.56 -46.80
C THR A 415 13.96 -3.77 -45.51
N ALA A 416 12.98 -2.85 -45.55
CA ALA A 416 12.03 -2.60 -44.45
C ALA A 416 11.08 -1.40 -44.70
N HIS A 417 9.88 -1.65 -45.22
CA HIS A 417 8.72 -0.75 -45.18
C HIS A 417 7.42 -1.59 -45.20
N PRO A 418 6.27 -1.05 -44.76
CA PRO A 418 6.00 -0.53 -43.42
C PRO A 418 4.77 -1.26 -42.81
N GLY A 419 4.21 -0.77 -41.71
CA GLY A 419 3.11 -1.45 -41.01
C GLY A 419 1.82 -1.61 -41.83
N GLU A 420 1.44 -2.85 -42.10
CA GLU A 420 0.05 -3.26 -42.34
C GLU A 420 -0.63 -3.63 -41.01
N PRO A 421 -1.96 -3.50 -40.88
CA PRO A 421 -2.68 -4.04 -39.74
C PRO A 421 -2.48 -5.57 -39.67
N LEU A 422 -2.30 -6.11 -38.47
CA LEU A 422 -2.08 -7.55 -38.28
C LEU A 422 -3.24 -8.35 -38.91
N PRO A 423 -2.95 -9.35 -39.77
CA PRO A 423 -4.00 -10.22 -40.31
C PRO A 423 -4.70 -10.98 -39.18
N GLU A 424 -6.01 -11.18 -39.32
CA GLU A 424 -6.78 -12.02 -38.41
C GLU A 424 -6.17 -13.43 -38.36
N GLY A 425 -5.50 -13.77 -37.25
CA GLY A 425 -4.92 -15.09 -37.00
C GLY A 425 -3.48 -15.14 -36.48
N SER A 426 -2.72 -14.03 -36.48
CA SER A 426 -1.34 -14.03 -35.95
C SER A 426 -1.30 -13.86 -34.42
N GLY A 427 -1.38 -14.96 -33.69
CA GLY A 427 -1.31 -14.98 -32.23
C GLY A 427 0.08 -14.64 -31.65
N ILE A 428 0.03 -14.18 -30.39
CA ILE A 428 0.99 -13.97 -29.28
C ILE A 428 2.50 -14.39 -29.39
N GLU A 429 2.92 -15.24 -30.33
CA GLU A 429 4.23 -15.93 -30.29
C GLU A 429 5.46 -15.15 -30.81
N ALA A 430 5.31 -13.89 -31.26
CA ALA A 430 6.40 -13.12 -31.87
C ALA A 430 6.62 -11.71 -31.26
N ARG A 431 7.11 -11.66 -30.00
CA ARG A 431 7.71 -10.45 -29.40
C ARG A 431 9.09 -10.78 -28.76
N PRO A 432 9.96 -9.79 -28.48
CA PRO A 432 11.37 -10.03 -28.17
C PRO A 432 11.62 -10.79 -26.85
N ARG A 433 12.77 -11.48 -26.78
CA ARG A 433 13.12 -12.39 -25.67
C ARG A 433 13.09 -11.71 -24.29
N PRO A 434 12.55 -12.38 -23.24
CA PRO A 434 12.57 -11.91 -21.87
C PRO A 434 13.99 -11.90 -21.29
N VAL A 435 14.31 -10.89 -20.48
CA VAL A 435 15.55 -10.85 -19.70
C VAL A 435 15.37 -11.62 -18.40
N ARG A 436 16.37 -12.44 -18.05
CA ARG A 436 16.27 -13.46 -16.98
C ARG A 436 16.43 -12.86 -15.57
N SER A 437 15.89 -13.59 -14.58
CA SER A 437 15.66 -13.24 -13.16
C SER A 437 16.94 -12.98 -12.32
N ALA A 438 16.92 -12.53 -11.06
CA ALA A 438 15.86 -12.64 -10.03
C ALA A 438 15.95 -11.62 -8.86
N ALA A 439 14.82 -11.47 -8.14
CA ALA A 439 14.60 -10.72 -6.88
C ALA A 439 14.50 -9.18 -7.01
N CYS A 440 13.61 -8.72 -7.90
CA CYS A 440 13.64 -7.44 -8.64
C CYS A 440 14.73 -7.49 -9.73
N VAL A 441 14.32 -7.46 -11.01
CA VAL A 441 15.26 -7.49 -12.13
C VAL A 441 15.88 -6.11 -12.27
N MET A 442 17.03 -5.98 -11.62
CA MET A 442 17.94 -4.85 -11.81
C MET A 442 18.35 -4.72 -13.28
N PRO A 443 18.19 -3.55 -13.90
CA PRO A 443 18.84 -3.28 -15.18
C PRO A 443 20.37 -3.37 -15.02
N GLY A 444 21.01 -4.18 -15.87
CA GLY A 444 22.47 -4.27 -15.95
C GLY A 444 23.10 -2.92 -16.32
N ALA A 445 24.43 -2.77 -16.17
CA ALA A 445 25.12 -1.49 -16.37
C ALA A 445 24.72 -0.79 -17.70
N ALA A 446 24.73 -1.51 -18.81
CA ALA A 446 24.34 -1.03 -20.14
C ALA A 446 22.84 -0.70 -20.33
N ALA A 447 22.02 -0.84 -19.28
CA ALA A 447 20.65 -0.35 -19.22
C ALA A 447 20.49 0.83 -18.23
N ARG A 448 21.46 1.05 -17.32
CA ARG A 448 21.56 2.27 -16.51
C ARG A 448 22.01 3.46 -17.35
N ASP A 449 22.90 3.21 -18.31
CA ASP A 449 23.33 4.19 -19.30
C ASP A 449 22.19 4.63 -20.26
N ARG A 450 21.01 4.00 -20.21
CA ARG A 450 19.81 4.36 -20.98
C ARG A 450 18.82 5.25 -20.22
N TRP A 451 19.13 5.64 -18.98
CA TRP A 451 18.22 6.39 -18.11
C TRP A 451 18.15 7.91 -18.39
N ALA A 452 18.66 8.39 -19.53
CA ALA A 452 18.31 9.71 -20.01
C ALA A 452 16.87 9.70 -20.58
N ALA A 453 16.11 10.77 -20.36
CA ALA A 453 14.80 10.95 -20.98
C ALA A 453 14.87 10.94 -22.52
N GLU A 454 16.04 11.24 -23.07
CA GLU A 454 16.41 11.28 -24.49
C GLU A 454 16.57 9.89 -25.14
N SER A 455 16.63 8.81 -24.33
CA SER A 455 16.87 7.43 -24.79
C SER A 455 15.70 6.47 -24.58
N ALA A 456 14.54 6.94 -24.11
CA ALA A 456 13.31 6.16 -24.07
C ALA A 456 12.66 6.08 -25.46
N VAL A 457 12.18 4.88 -25.84
CA VAL A 457 11.47 4.66 -27.10
C VAL A 457 10.13 4.00 -26.78
N GLY A 458 9.03 4.69 -27.06
CA GLY A 458 7.67 4.21 -26.78
C GLY A 458 6.82 5.22 -26.02
N TRP A 459 5.79 4.69 -25.37
CA TRP A 459 4.91 5.43 -24.46
C TRP A 459 5.60 5.65 -23.11
N GLY A 460 5.62 6.91 -22.67
CA GLY A 460 5.95 7.34 -21.32
C GLY A 460 4.71 7.84 -20.58
N VAL A 461 4.93 8.40 -19.39
CA VAL A 461 3.87 8.85 -18.47
C VAL A 461 4.05 10.33 -18.15
N ARG A 462 3.05 11.17 -18.44
CA ARG A 462 2.98 12.55 -17.96
C ARG A 462 2.17 12.62 -16.67
N LEU A 463 2.82 13.10 -15.61
CA LEU A 463 2.20 13.33 -14.31
C LEU A 463 1.04 14.34 -14.41
N GLY A 464 -0.10 14.01 -13.81
CA GLY A 464 -1.28 14.86 -13.76
C GLY A 464 -1.20 16.00 -12.74
N LEU A 465 -1.89 17.10 -12.99
CA LEU A 465 -1.96 18.25 -12.09
C LEU A 465 -2.63 17.92 -10.74
N GLY A 466 -3.50 16.89 -10.68
CA GLY A 466 -4.13 16.42 -9.44
C GLY A 466 -3.15 15.84 -8.40
N LEU A 467 -1.91 15.53 -8.80
CA LEU A 467 -0.84 15.15 -7.86
C LEU A 467 -0.22 16.36 -7.13
N VAL A 468 -0.48 17.58 -7.60
CA VAL A 468 0.04 18.83 -7.00
C VAL A 468 -0.78 19.18 -5.76
N LYS A 469 -0.13 19.20 -4.59
CA LYS A 469 -0.76 19.56 -3.31
C LYS A 469 -1.51 20.90 -3.42
N GLY A 470 -2.83 20.86 -3.25
CA GLY A 470 -3.72 22.02 -3.34
C GLY A 470 -4.73 21.93 -4.49
N ILE A 471 -4.42 21.13 -5.53
CA ILE A 471 -5.34 20.82 -6.61
C ILE A 471 -6.11 19.55 -6.24
N GLY A 472 -7.36 19.72 -5.80
CA GLY A 472 -8.33 18.62 -5.62
C GLY A 472 -9.34 18.52 -6.77
N GLU A 473 -10.20 17.50 -6.73
CA GLU A 473 -11.21 17.15 -7.74
C GLU A 473 -12.08 18.32 -8.19
N GLN A 474 -12.38 19.29 -7.31
CA GLN A 474 -13.15 20.49 -7.66
C GLN A 474 -12.49 21.38 -8.74
N HIS A 475 -11.24 21.12 -9.13
CA HIS A 475 -10.55 21.82 -10.20
C HIS A 475 -10.41 21.00 -11.50
N GLU A 476 -10.81 19.72 -11.53
CA GLU A 476 -10.69 18.84 -12.70
C GLU A 476 -11.39 19.47 -13.91
N GLU A 477 -12.71 19.71 -13.81
CA GLU A 477 -13.50 20.38 -14.84
C GLU A 477 -12.97 21.79 -15.22
N LEU A 478 -12.30 22.49 -14.31
CA LEU A 478 -11.80 23.84 -14.58
C LEU A 478 -10.52 23.79 -15.41
N LEU A 479 -9.57 22.96 -15.02
CA LEU A 479 -8.27 22.84 -15.69
C LEU A 479 -8.43 22.25 -17.10
N ASP A 480 -9.30 21.25 -17.28
CA ASP A 480 -9.53 20.65 -18.59
C ASP A 480 -10.24 21.64 -19.55
N ARG A 481 -11.30 22.34 -19.10
CA ARG A 481 -11.95 23.39 -19.93
C ARG A 481 -11.04 24.56 -20.27
N GLU A 482 -10.14 24.96 -19.37
CA GLU A 482 -9.18 26.02 -19.71
C GLU A 482 -8.11 25.51 -20.68
N ARG A 483 -7.68 24.24 -20.59
CA ARG A 483 -6.75 23.61 -21.56
C ARG A 483 -7.34 23.58 -22.97
N GLU A 484 -8.63 23.26 -23.13
CA GLU A 484 -9.35 23.31 -24.42
C GLU A 484 -9.34 24.69 -25.10
N ARG A 485 -9.22 25.79 -24.33
CA ARG A 485 -9.13 27.16 -24.91
C ARG A 485 -7.76 27.48 -25.51
N GLY A 486 -6.77 26.60 -25.35
CA GLY A 486 -5.42 26.76 -25.86
C GLY A 486 -4.39 27.16 -24.79
N PRO A 487 -3.09 27.09 -25.14
CA PRO A 487 -1.99 27.15 -24.18
C PRO A 487 -1.90 28.49 -23.43
N TYR A 488 -1.50 28.41 -22.18
CA TYR A 488 -1.19 29.55 -21.33
C TYR A 488 0.10 30.24 -21.79
N ARG A 489 0.04 31.57 -21.91
CA ARG A 489 1.14 32.37 -22.49
C ARG A 489 1.94 33.19 -21.48
N SER A 490 1.43 33.36 -20.26
CA SER A 490 2.09 34.13 -19.21
C SER A 490 1.52 33.80 -17.83
N LEU A 491 2.25 34.16 -16.77
CA LEU A 491 1.76 34.00 -15.39
C LEU A 491 0.44 34.77 -15.14
N ALA A 492 0.26 35.92 -15.78
CA ALA A 492 -0.99 36.69 -15.67
C ALA A 492 -2.18 35.97 -16.32
N ASP A 493 -1.96 35.31 -17.47
CA ASP A 493 -2.98 34.49 -18.15
C ASP A 493 -3.38 33.28 -17.29
N VAL A 494 -2.41 32.62 -16.64
CA VAL A 494 -2.66 31.53 -15.68
C VAL A 494 -3.51 32.01 -14.50
N VAL A 495 -3.13 33.11 -13.85
CA VAL A 495 -3.83 33.65 -12.67
C VAL A 495 -5.26 34.10 -13.02
N GLU A 496 -5.45 34.76 -14.16
CA GLU A 496 -6.76 35.27 -14.61
C GLU A 496 -7.71 34.15 -15.05
N ARG A 497 -7.22 33.13 -15.77
CA ARG A 497 -8.05 32.00 -16.27
C ARG A 497 -8.36 30.95 -15.21
N THR A 498 -7.36 30.55 -14.43
CA THR A 498 -7.53 29.45 -13.47
C THR A 498 -8.15 29.90 -12.15
N GLY A 499 -8.00 31.18 -11.77
CA GLY A 499 -8.50 31.70 -10.50
C GLY A 499 -7.97 30.98 -9.24
N LEU A 500 -6.88 30.20 -9.38
CA LEU A 500 -6.34 29.36 -8.30
C LEU A 500 -5.79 30.22 -7.14
N PRO A 501 -5.82 29.68 -5.90
CA PRO A 501 -5.19 30.35 -4.77
C PRO A 501 -3.70 30.62 -5.00
N GLU A 502 -3.20 31.78 -4.55
CA GLU A 502 -1.81 32.21 -4.68
C GLU A 502 -0.81 31.12 -4.23
N GLU A 503 -1.09 30.44 -3.12
CA GLU A 503 -0.29 29.32 -2.60
C GLU A 503 -0.24 28.10 -3.54
N THR A 504 -1.30 27.87 -4.32
CA THR A 504 -1.34 26.76 -5.30
C THR A 504 -0.53 27.11 -6.54
N ILE A 505 -0.57 28.38 -6.97
CA ILE A 505 0.26 28.87 -8.08
C ILE A 505 1.74 28.89 -7.69
N GLU A 506 2.09 29.29 -6.45
CA GLU A 506 3.45 29.18 -5.92
C GLU A 506 3.97 27.73 -6.01
N ARG A 507 3.16 26.76 -5.58
CA ARG A 507 3.50 25.32 -5.64
C ARG A 507 3.68 24.83 -7.09
N LEU A 508 2.83 25.27 -8.02
CA LEU A 508 2.96 24.95 -9.46
C LEU A 508 4.27 25.51 -10.06
N ILE A 509 4.66 26.73 -9.69
CA ILE A 509 5.95 27.31 -10.13
C ILE A 509 7.12 26.52 -9.53
N ARG A 510 7.07 26.18 -8.24
CA ARG A 510 8.14 25.46 -7.53
C ARG A 510 8.43 24.07 -8.09
N VAL A 511 7.39 23.29 -8.38
CA VAL A 511 7.57 21.97 -9.05
C VAL A 511 8.05 22.11 -10.50
N GLY A 512 7.71 23.20 -11.17
CA GLY A 512 8.08 23.48 -12.56
C GLY A 512 6.96 23.29 -13.57
N ALA A 513 5.70 23.27 -13.14
CA ALA A 513 4.56 23.15 -14.04
C ALA A 513 4.43 24.37 -14.98
N LEU A 514 5.13 25.48 -14.70
CA LEU A 514 5.16 26.67 -15.55
C LEU A 514 6.49 26.82 -16.31
N ASP A 515 7.37 25.81 -16.31
CA ASP A 515 8.66 25.86 -17.03
C ASP A 515 8.45 26.07 -18.56
N SER A 516 7.33 25.59 -19.12
CA SER A 516 6.95 25.82 -20.53
C SER A 516 6.64 27.28 -20.89
N LEU A 517 6.54 28.19 -19.91
CA LEU A 517 6.49 29.64 -20.16
C LEU A 517 7.85 30.25 -20.53
N GLY A 518 8.94 29.48 -20.46
CA GLY A 518 10.27 29.91 -20.89
C GLY A 518 10.95 30.93 -19.97
N ARG A 519 10.47 31.09 -18.73
CA ARG A 519 11.07 31.97 -17.70
C ARG A 519 11.58 31.18 -16.49
N PRO A 520 12.69 31.59 -15.85
CA PRO A 520 13.21 30.91 -14.67
C PRO A 520 12.22 30.96 -13.49
N ARG A 521 12.10 29.85 -12.75
CA ARG A 521 11.13 29.69 -11.64
C ARG A 521 11.22 30.80 -10.58
N ARG A 522 12.42 31.29 -10.26
CA ARG A 522 12.63 32.35 -9.26
C ARG A 522 12.09 33.71 -9.72
N GLU A 523 12.14 34.01 -11.02
CA GLU A 523 11.49 35.19 -11.60
C GLU A 523 9.97 35.06 -11.55
N LEU A 524 9.42 33.90 -11.91
CA LEU A 524 7.98 33.65 -11.81
C LEU A 524 7.46 33.78 -10.35
N LEU A 525 8.24 33.32 -9.36
CA LEU A 525 7.93 33.50 -7.93
C LEU A 525 7.99 34.98 -7.50
N TRP A 526 8.93 35.76 -8.03
CA TRP A 526 9.02 37.20 -7.79
C TRP A 526 7.78 37.94 -8.34
N GLN A 527 7.42 37.67 -9.59
CA GLN A 527 6.31 38.30 -10.29
C GLN A 527 4.93 37.88 -9.75
N LEU A 528 4.81 36.72 -9.09
CA LEU A 528 3.54 36.18 -8.60
C LEU A 528 2.75 37.18 -7.73
N ARG A 529 3.43 37.91 -6.83
CA ARG A 529 2.77 38.87 -5.93
C ARG A 529 2.24 40.11 -6.65
N GLU A 530 2.98 40.62 -7.64
CA GLU A 530 2.59 41.77 -8.46
C GLU A 530 1.38 41.43 -9.36
N VAL A 531 1.42 40.25 -9.98
CA VAL A 531 0.35 39.72 -10.83
C VAL A 531 -0.90 39.40 -10.01
N ALA A 532 -0.77 38.71 -8.87
CA ALA A 532 -1.90 38.38 -7.98
C ALA A 532 -2.53 39.65 -7.36
N GLY A 533 -1.73 40.66 -7.03
CA GLY A 533 -2.22 41.96 -6.57
C GLY A 533 -3.05 42.68 -7.64
N SER A 534 -2.55 42.68 -8.88
CA SER A 534 -3.22 43.30 -10.03
C SER A 534 -4.52 42.59 -10.42
N ALA A 535 -4.57 41.25 -10.30
CA ALA A 535 -5.79 40.46 -10.48
C ALA A 535 -6.85 40.76 -9.39
N ARG A 536 -6.45 40.84 -8.11
CA ARG A 536 -7.36 41.19 -7.00
C ARG A 536 -8.01 42.56 -7.20
N GLY A 537 -7.24 43.57 -7.65
CA GLY A 537 -7.74 44.90 -7.94
C GLY A 537 -8.84 44.98 -9.03
N ARG A 538 -8.98 43.95 -9.88
CA ARG A 538 -10.08 43.85 -10.86
C ARG A 538 -11.38 43.28 -10.26
N VAL A 539 -11.31 42.51 -9.17
CA VAL A 539 -12.50 41.86 -8.57
C VAL A 539 -13.41 42.89 -7.88
N ASP A 540 -12.84 43.89 -7.22
CA ASP A 540 -13.59 45.02 -6.63
C ASP A 540 -14.26 45.92 -7.71
N GLY A 541 -13.80 45.85 -8.95
CA GLY A 541 -14.44 46.50 -10.11
C GLY A 541 -15.89 46.04 -10.37
N LYS A 542 -16.32 44.89 -9.82
CA LYS A 542 -17.73 44.47 -9.86
C LYS A 542 -18.64 45.40 -9.05
N ALA A 543 -18.16 45.97 -7.94
CA ALA A 543 -18.91 46.95 -7.16
C ALA A 543 -19.10 48.29 -7.92
N LEU A 544 -18.09 48.71 -8.69
CA LEU A 544 -18.18 49.92 -9.52
C LEU A 544 -19.17 49.77 -10.69
N ARG A 545 -19.31 48.55 -11.24
CA ARG A 545 -20.31 48.26 -12.30
C ARG A 545 -21.76 48.42 -11.83
N THR A 546 -22.04 48.24 -10.55
CA THR A 546 -23.36 48.52 -9.96
C THR A 546 -23.66 50.01 -9.83
N ALA A 547 -22.67 50.86 -9.58
CA ALA A 547 -22.84 52.31 -9.52
C ALA A 547 -23.19 52.91 -10.91
N ALA A 548 -22.63 52.35 -11.99
CA ALA A 548 -22.87 52.81 -13.37
C ALA A 548 -24.30 52.57 -13.91
N ARG A 549 -25.22 51.96 -13.12
CA ARG A 549 -26.64 51.84 -13.46
C ARG A 549 -27.50 53.02 -12.98
N ALA A 550 -26.95 53.92 -12.15
CA ALA A 550 -27.66 55.10 -11.64
C ALA A 550 -27.24 56.39 -12.38
N GLY A 551 -27.94 56.69 -13.47
CA GLY A 551 -28.06 58.06 -14.03
C GLY A 551 -26.79 58.76 -14.55
N GLY A 552 -26.46 58.59 -15.83
CA GLY A 552 -25.45 59.41 -16.50
C GLY A 552 -25.50 59.29 -18.03
N ARG A 553 -25.44 60.42 -18.74
CA ARG A 553 -25.48 60.47 -20.22
C ARG A 553 -24.30 59.69 -20.83
N ARG A 554 -24.58 58.81 -21.81
CA ARG A 554 -23.55 58.16 -22.64
C ARG A 554 -22.82 59.21 -23.50
N SER A 555 -21.54 59.46 -23.23
CA SER A 555 -20.64 60.08 -24.22
C SER A 555 -20.16 59.01 -25.21
N LYS A 556 -20.13 59.33 -26.52
CA LYS A 556 -19.59 58.44 -27.57
C LYS A 556 -18.04 58.50 -27.63
N ALA A 557 -17.39 58.44 -26.48
CA ALA A 557 -15.91 58.52 -26.37
C ALA A 557 -15.32 57.62 -25.26
N ALA A 558 -16.10 56.68 -24.72
CA ALA A 558 -15.55 55.60 -23.90
C ALA A 558 -14.90 54.57 -24.83
N GLY A 559 -13.57 54.67 -25.00
CA GLY A 559 -12.79 53.65 -25.70
C GLY A 559 -12.94 52.27 -25.07
N ARG A 560 -12.54 51.22 -25.80
CA ARG A 560 -12.27 49.91 -25.18
C ARG A 560 -11.44 50.14 -23.91
N PRO A 561 -11.77 49.50 -22.77
CA PRO A 561 -10.96 49.67 -21.56
C PRO A 561 -9.51 49.39 -21.92
N LEU A 562 -8.67 50.42 -21.80
CA LEU A 562 -7.27 50.32 -22.19
C LEU A 562 -6.66 49.27 -21.28
N ASP A 563 -6.20 48.17 -21.88
CA ASP A 563 -5.62 47.06 -21.14
C ASP A 563 -4.21 47.47 -20.71
N LEU A 564 -4.17 48.34 -19.69
CA LEU A 564 -3.00 48.80 -18.97
C LEU A 564 -2.41 47.64 -18.14
N ARG A 565 -2.06 46.57 -18.85
CA ARG A 565 -1.07 45.60 -18.43
C ARG A 565 0.25 46.36 -18.36
N LEU A 566 0.55 46.92 -17.20
CA LEU A 566 1.94 47.12 -16.84
C LEU A 566 2.60 45.73 -16.98
N PRO A 567 3.66 45.58 -17.78
CA PRO A 567 4.39 44.33 -17.78
C PRO A 567 4.86 44.07 -16.34
N ALA A 568 4.78 42.81 -15.90
CA ALA A 568 5.33 42.44 -14.60
C ALA A 568 6.79 42.88 -14.56
N THR A 569 7.20 43.48 -13.45
CA THR A 569 8.52 44.08 -13.31
C THR A 569 9.58 42.98 -13.53
N ASP A 570 10.55 43.25 -14.41
CA ASP A 570 11.65 42.31 -14.64
C ASP A 570 12.34 42.02 -13.30
N ALA A 571 12.55 40.73 -13.00
CA ALA A 571 13.18 40.36 -11.75
C ALA A 571 14.64 40.88 -11.73
N PRO A 572 15.20 41.18 -10.54
CA PRO A 572 16.64 41.36 -10.41
C PRO A 572 17.37 40.08 -10.85
N ASP A 573 18.68 40.18 -11.09
CA ASP A 573 19.51 39.00 -11.38
C ASP A 573 19.50 38.07 -10.16
N LEU A 574 18.74 36.97 -10.27
CA LEU A 574 18.53 35.98 -9.22
C LEU A 574 19.35 34.73 -9.55
N PRO A 575 20.07 34.13 -8.59
CA PRO A 575 20.87 32.94 -8.87
C PRO A 575 19.98 31.81 -9.41
N PRO A 576 20.49 30.90 -10.26
CA PRO A 576 19.74 29.73 -10.69
C PRO A 576 19.35 28.84 -9.49
N ILE A 577 18.27 28.06 -9.65
CA ILE A 577 17.87 27.04 -8.67
C ILE A 577 18.89 25.89 -8.66
N SER A 578 19.29 25.41 -7.49
CA SER A 578 20.19 24.25 -7.40
C SER A 578 19.41 22.93 -7.54
N GLU A 579 20.08 21.84 -7.95
CA GLU A 579 19.42 20.51 -8.01
C GLU A 579 18.85 20.04 -6.65
N PRO A 580 19.54 20.21 -5.50
CA PRO A 580 18.96 19.90 -4.18
C PRO A 580 17.72 20.73 -3.83
N GLU A 581 17.68 22.02 -4.21
CA GLU A 581 16.49 22.87 -4.06
C GLU A 581 15.35 22.38 -4.96
N ARG A 582 15.61 22.15 -6.25
CA ARG A 582 14.64 21.64 -7.23
C ARG A 582 14.01 20.33 -6.78
N LEU A 583 14.84 19.41 -6.25
CA LEU A 583 14.38 18.12 -5.75
C LEU A 583 13.58 18.30 -4.45
N GLY A 584 14.04 19.16 -3.54
CA GLY A 584 13.30 19.53 -2.34
C GLY A 584 11.91 20.08 -2.64
N ASP A 585 11.77 20.93 -3.65
CA ASP A 585 10.49 21.49 -4.08
C ASP A 585 9.56 20.44 -4.70
N ALA A 586 10.05 19.57 -5.58
CA ALA A 586 9.27 18.48 -6.16
C ALA A 586 8.69 17.54 -5.07
N TYR A 587 9.53 17.15 -4.11
CA TYR A 587 9.11 16.33 -2.97
C TYR A 587 8.18 17.04 -1.98
N ALA A 588 8.30 18.36 -1.81
CA ALA A 588 7.41 19.14 -0.93
C ALA A 588 6.01 19.35 -1.53
N VAL A 589 5.90 19.39 -2.86
CA VAL A 589 4.69 19.73 -3.61
C VAL A 589 3.94 18.50 -4.13
N VAL A 590 4.63 17.56 -4.77
CA VAL A 590 4.05 16.35 -5.40
C VAL A 590 4.37 15.09 -4.59
N GLY A 591 5.48 15.08 -3.85
CA GLY A 591 5.94 13.92 -3.09
C GLY A 591 6.88 12.99 -3.85
N LEU A 592 7.25 13.33 -5.08
CA LEU A 592 8.23 12.64 -5.92
C LEU A 592 8.85 13.61 -6.93
N ASP A 593 9.92 13.20 -7.60
CA ASP A 593 10.45 13.88 -8.79
C ASP A 593 10.39 12.98 -10.03
N ALA A 594 10.10 13.59 -11.18
CA ALA A 594 10.02 12.87 -12.45
C ALA A 594 11.42 12.45 -12.95
N ARG A 595 12.46 13.25 -12.67
CA ARG A 595 13.80 13.06 -13.24
C ARG A 595 14.70 12.15 -12.41
N ARG A 596 14.78 12.36 -11.09
CA ARG A 596 15.72 11.67 -10.19
C ARG A 596 15.03 11.11 -8.96
N GLN A 597 15.64 10.11 -8.34
CA GLN A 597 15.23 9.54 -7.04
C GLN A 597 16.06 10.20 -5.92
N ALA A 598 15.48 10.43 -4.73
CA ALA A 598 16.07 11.24 -3.66
C ALA A 598 17.50 10.82 -3.21
N VAL A 599 17.82 9.52 -3.24
CA VAL A 599 19.10 8.96 -2.81
C VAL A 599 20.20 9.19 -3.85
N SER A 600 19.84 9.34 -5.13
CA SER A 600 20.82 9.59 -6.21
C SER A 600 21.65 10.87 -6.00
N LEU A 601 21.16 11.88 -5.28
CA LEU A 601 21.97 13.04 -4.88
C LEU A 601 23.13 12.65 -3.97
N PHE A 602 22.91 11.67 -3.09
CA PHE A 602 23.87 11.23 -2.08
C PHE A 602 24.80 10.12 -2.59
N ARG A 603 24.76 9.75 -3.87
CA ARG A 603 25.51 8.62 -4.46
C ARG A 603 27.01 8.70 -4.19
N ASP A 604 27.63 9.84 -4.49
CA ASP A 604 29.08 10.06 -4.28
C ASP A 604 29.46 10.01 -2.79
N ALA A 605 28.60 10.54 -1.92
CA ALA A 605 28.81 10.50 -0.46
C ALA A 605 28.64 9.07 0.08
N LEU A 606 27.68 8.32 -0.44
CA LEU A 606 27.46 6.91 -0.12
C LEU A 606 28.65 6.04 -0.54
N GLU A 607 29.24 6.30 -1.70
CA GLU A 607 30.47 5.62 -2.15
C GLU A 607 31.67 5.93 -1.24
N ARG A 608 31.87 7.20 -0.87
CA ARG A 608 32.89 7.59 0.13
C ARG A 608 32.67 6.94 1.50
N LEU A 609 31.42 6.71 1.89
CA LEU A 609 31.04 6.01 3.13
C LEU A 609 31.13 4.48 3.05
N GLY A 610 31.48 3.92 1.88
CA GLY A 610 31.56 2.47 1.63
C GLY A 610 30.19 1.78 1.51
N ALA A 611 29.13 2.53 1.18
CA ALA A 611 27.77 2.01 1.06
C ALA A 611 27.50 1.44 -0.34
N VAL A 612 27.02 0.20 -0.36
CA VAL A 612 26.77 -0.58 -1.57
C VAL A 612 25.37 -0.24 -2.13
N PRO A 613 25.21 -0.03 -3.45
CA PRO A 613 23.87 0.12 -4.07
C PRO A 613 23.02 -1.14 -3.85
N ASN A 614 21.72 -0.98 -3.62
CA ASN A 614 20.82 -2.08 -3.28
C ASN A 614 20.83 -3.20 -4.35
N ALA A 615 20.99 -2.83 -5.62
CA ALA A 615 21.19 -3.76 -6.74
C ALA A 615 22.31 -4.78 -6.53
N ALA A 616 23.46 -4.33 -6.05
CA ALA A 616 24.68 -5.15 -5.96
C ALA A 616 24.63 -6.12 -4.77
N LEU A 617 23.62 -6.03 -3.90
CA LEU A 617 23.43 -6.93 -2.76
C LEU A 617 23.09 -8.36 -3.19
N ALA A 618 22.44 -8.55 -4.34
CA ALA A 618 22.07 -9.87 -4.86
C ALA A 618 23.29 -10.70 -5.29
N GLU A 619 24.40 -10.07 -5.68
CA GLU A 619 25.65 -10.71 -6.08
C GLU A 619 26.65 -10.82 -4.92
N ARG A 620 26.47 -10.02 -3.87
CA ARG A 620 27.40 -9.94 -2.73
C ARG A 620 27.28 -11.15 -1.81
N ARG A 621 28.41 -11.57 -1.22
CA ARG A 621 28.44 -12.63 -0.21
C ARG A 621 27.79 -12.14 1.10
N PRO A 622 27.07 -13.01 1.84
CA PRO A 622 26.58 -12.71 3.19
C PRO A 622 27.70 -12.20 4.11
N GLY A 623 27.38 -11.25 4.99
CA GLY A 623 28.36 -10.58 5.85
C GLY A 623 28.09 -9.08 6.01
N PRO A 624 29.01 -8.31 6.62
CA PRO A 624 28.80 -6.90 6.93
C PRO A 624 28.63 -6.07 5.65
N VAL A 625 27.60 -5.23 5.64
CA VAL A 625 27.27 -4.32 4.54
C VAL A 625 26.72 -3.02 5.09
N ARG A 626 26.97 -1.95 4.33
CA ARG A 626 26.40 -0.63 4.55
C ARG A 626 25.54 -0.27 3.35
N ILE A 627 24.36 0.27 3.59
CA ILE A 627 23.41 0.70 2.55
C ILE A 627 22.83 2.06 2.91
N GLY A 628 22.47 2.85 1.90
CA GLY A 628 21.73 4.10 2.06
C GLY A 628 20.41 4.02 1.30
N GLY A 629 19.34 4.57 1.87
CA GLY A 629 18.04 4.52 1.21
C GLY A 629 16.98 5.43 1.81
N LEU A 630 15.93 5.68 1.03
CA LEU A 630 14.69 6.29 1.47
C LEU A 630 13.78 5.22 2.08
N VAL A 631 13.21 5.49 3.26
CA VAL A 631 12.29 4.56 3.93
C VAL A 631 10.91 4.60 3.29
N VAL A 632 10.60 3.57 2.52
CA VAL A 632 9.32 3.34 1.85
C VAL A 632 8.24 2.90 2.85
N THR A 633 8.46 1.78 3.54
CA THR A 633 7.51 1.25 4.53
C THR A 633 8.18 1.01 5.88
N ARG A 634 7.37 1.09 6.95
CA ARG A 634 7.74 0.76 8.34
C ARG A 634 6.67 -0.17 8.91
N GLN A 635 6.98 -1.45 9.08
CA GLN A 635 6.04 -2.44 9.60
C GLN A 635 6.46 -2.92 11.00
N HIS A 636 5.51 -2.96 11.92
CA HIS A 636 5.69 -3.52 13.27
C HIS A 636 4.59 -4.57 13.53
N PRO A 637 4.59 -5.71 12.81
CA PRO A 637 3.50 -6.69 12.87
C PRO A 637 3.46 -7.38 14.24
N MET A 638 2.25 -7.49 14.81
CA MET A 638 2.01 -8.10 16.12
C MET A 638 2.50 -9.55 16.22
N THR A 639 2.51 -10.28 15.10
CA THR A 639 2.97 -11.67 15.00
C THR A 639 4.48 -11.84 15.12
N ALA A 640 5.28 -10.80 14.87
CA ALA A 640 6.75 -10.88 14.80
C ALA A 640 7.47 -10.61 16.13
N ARG A 641 6.78 -10.80 17.27
CA ARG A 641 7.34 -10.69 18.64
C ARG A 641 8.11 -9.37 18.90
N GLY A 642 7.63 -8.25 18.34
CA GLY A 642 8.25 -6.92 18.48
C GLY A 642 9.38 -6.59 17.50
N THR A 643 9.63 -7.44 16.51
CA THR A 643 10.57 -7.16 15.40
C THR A 643 9.98 -6.10 14.46
N VAL A 644 10.83 -5.18 14.00
CA VAL A 644 10.45 -4.12 13.05
C VAL A 644 11.09 -4.38 11.70
N PHE A 645 10.30 -4.17 10.65
CA PHE A 645 10.72 -4.32 9.27
C PHE A 645 10.65 -2.96 8.56
N LEU A 646 11.72 -2.61 7.85
CA LEU A 646 11.77 -1.45 6.96
C LEU A 646 11.96 -1.94 5.53
N ALA A 647 11.41 -1.20 4.57
CA ALA A 647 11.87 -1.25 3.19
C ALA A 647 12.63 0.04 2.89
N LEU A 648 13.86 -0.09 2.38
CA LEU A 648 14.69 1.02 1.92
C LEU A 648 14.80 0.97 0.39
N GLU A 649 14.55 2.09 -0.28
CA GLU A 649 14.71 2.25 -1.72
C GLU A 649 15.86 3.22 -2.02
N ASP A 650 16.74 2.86 -2.96
CA ASP A 650 17.71 3.76 -3.59
C ASP A 650 17.38 3.91 -5.08
N GLU A 651 18.21 4.65 -5.82
CA GLU A 651 18.04 4.82 -7.27
C GLU A 651 18.11 3.51 -8.07
N THR A 652 18.64 2.44 -7.47
CA THR A 652 18.83 1.16 -8.11
C THR A 652 17.69 0.19 -7.79
N GLY A 653 17.22 0.10 -6.55
CA GLY A 653 16.14 -0.80 -6.16
C GLY A 653 15.81 -0.77 -4.67
N MET A 654 14.96 -1.71 -4.25
CA MET A 654 14.43 -1.79 -2.88
C MET A 654 15.00 -3.00 -2.12
N VAL A 655 15.39 -2.79 -0.87
CA VAL A 655 15.90 -3.83 0.02
C VAL A 655 15.15 -3.87 1.36
N ASN A 656 14.98 -5.09 1.86
CA ASN A 656 14.36 -5.37 3.15
C ASN A 656 15.36 -5.29 4.30
N VAL A 657 15.08 -4.42 5.27
CA VAL A 657 15.83 -4.31 6.52
C VAL A 657 15.01 -4.86 7.69
N THR A 658 15.67 -5.51 8.63
CA THR A 658 15.08 -6.11 9.83
C THR A 658 15.79 -5.54 11.07
N LEU A 659 14.99 -5.06 12.03
CA LEU A 659 15.45 -4.55 13.33
C LEU A 659 14.86 -5.44 14.43
N TRP A 660 15.72 -6.17 15.13
CA TRP A 660 15.33 -6.95 16.31
C TRP A 660 14.85 -6.03 17.46
N PRO A 661 14.03 -6.53 18.40
CA PRO A 661 13.42 -5.72 19.47
C PRO A 661 14.42 -4.83 20.23
N ASP A 662 15.59 -5.34 20.59
CA ASP A 662 16.62 -4.59 21.33
C ASP A 662 17.24 -3.46 20.49
N THR A 663 17.48 -3.75 19.21
CA THR A 663 18.01 -2.75 18.24
C THR A 663 16.96 -1.68 17.95
N TRP A 664 15.69 -2.06 17.84
CA TRP A 664 14.58 -1.13 17.71
C TRP A 664 14.42 -0.25 18.96
N ALA A 665 14.49 -0.82 20.16
CA ALA A 665 14.38 -0.05 21.41
C ALA A 665 15.43 1.08 21.49
N ARG A 666 16.66 0.80 21.03
CA ARG A 666 17.77 1.77 20.90
C ARG A 666 17.54 2.79 19.77
N LEU A 667 17.21 2.34 18.56
CA LEU A 667 17.26 3.16 17.33
C LEU A 667 15.92 3.78 16.90
N ARG A 668 14.81 3.45 17.58
CA ARG A 668 13.45 3.97 17.27
C ARG A 668 13.37 5.49 17.13
N GLY A 669 14.20 6.24 17.84
CA GLY A 669 14.24 7.71 17.76
C GLY A 669 14.73 8.22 16.40
N VAL A 670 15.71 7.56 15.79
CA VAL A 670 16.27 7.92 14.48
C VAL A 670 15.31 7.48 13.38
N VAL A 671 14.92 6.21 13.39
CA VAL A 671 14.10 5.56 12.34
C VAL A 671 12.69 6.17 12.19
N ARG A 672 12.13 6.71 13.28
CA ARG A 672 10.83 7.41 13.26
C ARG A 672 10.89 8.87 12.80
N ARG A 673 12.06 9.53 12.88
CA ARG A 673 12.20 10.96 12.60
C ARG A 673 12.73 11.25 11.19
N HIS A 674 13.49 10.33 10.60
CA HIS A 674 14.18 10.55 9.33
C HIS A 674 13.61 9.66 8.23
N ALA A 675 13.48 10.22 7.02
CA ALA A 675 13.08 9.51 5.81
C ALA A 675 14.27 8.85 5.12
N LEU A 676 15.42 9.55 5.04
CA LEU A 676 16.67 9.01 4.49
C LEU A 676 17.53 8.41 5.61
N LEU A 677 17.90 7.14 5.47
CA LEU A 677 18.69 6.40 6.45
C LEU A 677 19.92 5.77 5.81
N LEU A 678 21.02 5.77 6.56
CA LEU A 678 22.19 4.93 6.33
C LEU A 678 22.14 3.79 7.36
N VAL A 679 22.22 2.55 6.89
CA VAL A 679 22.15 1.34 7.74
C VAL A 679 23.46 0.57 7.63
N ASP A 680 24.06 0.27 8.77
CA ASP A 680 25.15 -0.69 8.91
C ASP A 680 24.58 -1.97 9.51
N GLY A 681 24.80 -3.10 8.84
CA GLY A 681 24.17 -4.36 9.20
C GLY A 681 24.82 -5.57 8.56
N ASP A 682 24.24 -6.73 8.82
CA ASP A 682 24.70 -7.99 8.24
C ASP A 682 23.72 -8.46 7.16
N LEU A 683 24.26 -8.65 5.95
CA LEU A 683 23.57 -9.18 4.78
C LEU A 683 23.28 -10.66 5.01
N GLN A 684 22.00 -11.00 5.08
CA GLN A 684 21.49 -12.36 5.11
C GLN A 684 20.84 -12.70 3.76
N ARG A 685 21.14 -13.90 3.26
CA ARG A 685 20.59 -14.42 2.01
C ARG A 685 19.96 -15.77 2.27
N ASP A 686 18.69 -15.90 1.89
CA ASP A 686 17.94 -17.15 1.92
C ASP A 686 17.39 -17.41 0.50
N ALA A 687 17.93 -18.42 -0.18
CA ALA A 687 17.82 -18.61 -1.63
C ALA A 687 18.23 -17.35 -2.43
N SER A 688 17.28 -16.71 -3.12
CA SER A 688 17.44 -15.44 -3.83
C SER A 688 16.94 -14.23 -3.04
N VAL A 689 16.34 -14.43 -1.85
CA VAL A 689 15.82 -13.35 -1.03
C VAL A 689 16.94 -12.71 -0.22
N VAL A 690 17.09 -11.40 -0.37
CA VAL A 690 18.04 -10.57 0.36
C VAL A 690 17.33 -9.87 1.53
N ASN A 691 17.89 -9.99 2.73
CA ASN A 691 17.50 -9.25 3.92
C ASN A 691 18.74 -8.69 4.61
N ILE A 692 18.65 -7.50 5.20
CA ILE A 692 19.72 -6.93 6.03
C ILE A 692 19.25 -6.85 7.47
N VAL A 693 20.02 -7.44 8.39
CA VAL A 693 19.81 -7.27 9.83
C VAL A 693 20.59 -6.03 10.26
N ALA A 694 19.90 -4.95 10.60
CA ALA A 694 20.55 -3.72 11.02
C ALA A 694 21.20 -3.87 12.40
N ARG A 695 22.42 -3.34 12.54
CA ARG A 695 23.12 -3.17 13.83
C ARG A 695 23.08 -1.71 14.28
N GLU A 696 23.33 -0.81 13.32
CA GLU A 696 23.36 0.63 13.51
C GLU A 696 22.60 1.33 12.38
N VAL A 697 21.95 2.44 12.71
CA VAL A 697 21.16 3.24 11.77
C VAL A 697 21.37 4.71 12.10
N VAL A 698 21.87 5.48 11.13
CA VAL A 698 22.11 6.92 11.26
C VAL A 698 21.34 7.69 10.17
N PRO A 699 21.02 8.98 10.38
CA PRO A 699 20.45 9.81 9.32
C PRO A 699 21.42 9.92 8.15
N LEU A 700 20.96 9.68 6.92
CA LEU A 700 21.83 9.76 5.74
C LEU A 700 22.42 11.17 5.57
N THR A 701 21.65 12.21 5.89
CA THR A 701 22.08 13.61 5.79
C THR A 701 23.27 13.90 6.70
N THR A 702 23.21 13.48 7.97
CA THR A 702 24.29 13.67 8.94
C THR A 702 25.53 12.83 8.61
N ALA A 703 25.36 11.65 8.02
CA ALA A 703 26.48 10.86 7.53
C ALA A 703 27.12 11.48 6.27
N ALA A 704 26.32 12.06 5.37
CA ALA A 704 26.80 12.77 4.19
C ALA A 704 27.55 14.05 4.55
N GLU A 705 27.06 14.83 5.54
CA GLU A 705 27.73 16.02 6.09
C GLU A 705 29.16 15.71 6.58
N SER A 706 29.44 14.49 7.06
CA SER A 706 30.79 14.11 7.52
C SER A 706 31.79 13.74 6.40
N VAL A 707 31.36 13.71 5.14
CA VAL A 707 32.18 13.35 3.96
C VAL A 707 32.02 14.36 2.81
N ASP A 708 31.72 15.62 3.14
CA ASP A 708 31.44 16.70 2.17
C ASP A 708 30.37 16.33 1.14
N GLY A 709 29.27 15.73 1.61
CA GLY A 709 28.08 15.42 0.82
C GLY A 709 27.19 16.64 0.57
N PRO A 710 26.21 16.54 -0.35
CA PRO A 710 25.33 17.65 -0.68
C PRO A 710 24.38 18.02 0.47
N GLU A 711 23.94 19.28 0.50
CA GLU A 711 22.95 19.75 1.46
C GLU A 711 21.65 18.94 1.39
N SER A 712 21.04 18.72 2.56
CA SER A 712 19.77 18.00 2.70
C SER A 712 18.64 18.69 1.92
N PRO A 713 18.01 18.05 0.91
CA PRO A 713 16.83 18.62 0.26
C PRO A 713 15.70 18.81 1.28
N SER A 714 15.22 20.04 1.39
CA SER A 714 14.35 20.48 2.49
C SER A 714 12.99 19.74 2.53
N GLY A 715 12.43 19.41 1.36
CA GLY A 715 11.15 18.70 1.23
C GLY A 715 11.19 17.23 1.68
N VAL A 716 12.31 16.52 1.47
CA VAL A 716 12.42 15.09 1.81
C VAL A 716 12.31 14.85 3.33
N ARG A 717 12.63 15.86 4.15
CA ARG A 717 12.41 15.82 5.61
C ARG A 717 10.92 15.68 5.99
N GLN A 718 9.98 16.11 5.15
CA GLN A 718 8.54 16.06 5.45
C GLN A 718 7.93 14.64 5.29
N LEU A 719 8.50 13.79 4.45
CA LEU A 719 8.06 12.39 4.27
C LEU A 719 8.12 11.59 5.59
N GLY A 720 9.13 11.88 6.43
CA GLY A 720 9.31 11.24 7.74
C GLY A 720 8.15 11.49 8.73
N TYR A 721 7.41 12.60 8.55
CA TYR A 721 6.24 12.95 9.35
C TYR A 721 4.91 12.57 8.68
N ALA A 722 4.83 12.69 7.34
CA ALA A 722 3.59 12.44 6.59
C ALA A 722 3.23 10.95 6.50
N GLY A 723 4.22 10.05 6.40
CA GLY A 723 4.00 8.60 6.28
C GLY A 723 3.26 7.96 7.46
N MET A 724 3.21 8.61 8.64
CA MET A 724 2.42 8.14 9.78
C MET A 724 0.91 8.40 9.67
N ARG A 725 0.45 9.29 8.77
CA ARG A 725 -0.98 9.70 8.72
C ARG A 725 -1.87 8.93 7.74
N ARG A 726 -1.31 8.11 6.84
CA ARG A 726 -2.10 7.33 5.84
C ARG A 726 -2.26 5.83 6.19
N LEU A 727 -1.76 5.38 7.34
CA LEU A 727 -1.85 4.00 7.83
C LEU A 727 -2.44 3.96 9.25
N GLY A 728 -3.60 4.61 9.43
CA GLY A 728 -4.36 4.65 10.68
C GLY A 728 -5.83 4.37 10.43
#